data_AF-A0A7X1P5T0-F1
#
_entry.id   AF-A0A7X1P5T0-F1
#
_cell.length_a   1.000
_cell.length_b   1.000
_cell.length_c   1.000
_cell.angle_alpha   90.00
_cell.angle_beta   90.00
_cell.angle_gamma   90.00
#
_symmetry.space_group_name_H-M   'P 1'
#
loop_
_entity.id
_entity.type
_entity.pdbx_description
1 polymer ?
#
loop_
_entity_poly.entity_id
_entity_poly.type
_entity_poly.pdbx_seq_one_letter_code
_entity_poly.pdbx_strand_id
1 'polypeptide(L)'
;MSGLRGKQLHICSCNASMPLDAQGLGRALGLVESPRIATALCQRELAQFADAVSGDALVACTQESRLLGDCAEERGRTQTIRFVNIRETGGWSQQAKAATPKIAALLAAAALPDSDPVPAVSYKSEGQLLIVGPLDAALHWAGVLAGQLAVAVLATGRSTGTELPAERNFPVFSGRLARIGGWLGAFEVEWAQDNPIDLDLCTRCNACIHACPENAIDWSYQVDAARCRAHRACVTACGVVGAIDFERREPKRMERFDLVLDLQRVPHLRMHQPPQGYLSPGADPVAQAQAVARLATLTGEFEKPRYFAYNASICAHSRAKKTGCSRCIDVCSTEAIRADGDHVRVEPHLCMGCGACATVCPSGAMTYAYPSVPDTARRMRTMLQTYAAAGGRDACLLLHAEAGRPVLSRLARRHRGLPARCLPLEVQHVASTGLDTWLVAAAYGASQVAVLLAGDEAPAYREALAAQMEIAETIVQGLGYDGPHFRLFEAGDAAALDRELWDWPAGRCVQTPATFAAGSDKRTSVFMAIEHLAKQALHAREEIPLPAGSPFGTIEVDRDACTLCLACVGSCPTSALLDNPAKPQLSFIERNCVQCGLCAATCPENAIAFSPRLALGAESKSARVLHETAIFNCIACGKALGTEKMIGTMLARLASHSMFAEPGALERLKMCADCRVIDMMKQKGGVDIRDV
;
A
#
# COMPACT_ATOMS: atom_id res chain seq x y z
N MET A 1 -4.36 14.47 29.03
CA MET A 1 -4.62 15.94 29.12
C MET A 1 -5.22 16.36 27.80
N SER A 2 -6.39 17.00 27.80
CA SER A 2 -7.17 17.24 26.57
C SER A 2 -6.42 18.17 25.62
N GLY A 3 -6.35 17.80 24.33
CA GLY A 3 -5.76 18.62 23.25
C GLY A 3 -6.54 19.91 22.95
N LEU A 4 -7.58 20.19 23.73
CA LEU A 4 -8.43 21.38 23.63
C LEU A 4 -7.88 22.59 24.37
N ARG A 5 -6.77 22.46 25.12
CA ARG A 5 -6.14 23.61 25.80
C ARG A 5 -5.73 24.67 24.76
N GLY A 6 -6.31 25.86 24.88
CA GLY A 6 -6.05 26.98 23.99
C GLY A 6 -6.88 27.00 22.69
N LYS A 7 -7.80 26.05 22.49
CA LYS A 7 -8.71 26.02 21.33
C LYS A 7 -10.13 26.44 21.73
N GLN A 8 -10.79 27.26 20.91
CA GLN A 8 -12.20 27.59 21.07
C GLN A 8 -13.08 26.44 20.56
N LEU A 9 -14.11 26.06 21.34
CA LEU A 9 -15.01 24.96 21.02
C LEU A 9 -16.43 25.48 20.75
N HIS A 10 -16.94 25.24 19.55
CA HIS A 10 -18.31 25.59 19.15
C HIS A 10 -19.13 24.33 18.90
N ILE A 11 -20.16 24.11 19.71
CA ILE A 11 -21.05 22.94 19.61
C ILE A 11 -22.45 23.38 19.23
N CYS A 12 -23.08 22.66 18.31
CA CYS A 12 -24.45 22.92 17.86
C CYS A 12 -25.32 21.68 18.10
N SER A 13 -26.56 21.85 18.57
CA SER A 13 -27.56 20.78 18.72
C SER A 13 -28.38 20.52 17.45
N CYS A 14 -28.14 21.31 16.38
CA CYS A 14 -28.83 21.22 15.10
C CYS A 14 -30.36 21.22 15.27
N ASN A 15 -30.91 22.34 15.72
CA ASN A 15 -32.32 22.52 16.06
C ASN A 15 -32.80 21.54 17.15
N ALA A 16 -31.99 21.32 18.18
CA ALA A 16 -32.26 20.37 19.26
C ALA A 16 -32.54 18.93 18.79
N SER A 17 -32.13 18.57 17.56
CA SER A 17 -32.28 17.21 17.03
C SER A 17 -31.31 16.21 17.67
N MET A 18 -30.31 16.69 18.41
CA MET A 18 -29.33 15.88 19.12
C MET A 18 -29.45 16.09 20.64
N PRO A 19 -29.60 15.03 21.45
CA PRO A 19 -29.70 15.12 22.91
C PRO A 19 -28.31 15.28 23.56
N LEU A 20 -27.67 16.43 23.34
CA LEU A 20 -26.32 16.71 23.82
C LEU A 20 -26.29 17.05 25.33
N ASP A 21 -25.35 16.46 26.06
CA ASP A 21 -25.09 16.73 27.49
C ASP A 21 -23.89 17.67 27.65
N ALA A 22 -24.16 18.97 27.82
CA ALA A 22 -23.12 19.98 28.01
C ALA A 22 -22.24 19.67 29.23
N GLN A 23 -22.83 19.29 30.36
CA GLN A 23 -22.08 19.04 31.60
C GLN A 23 -21.19 17.80 31.47
N GLY A 24 -21.72 16.73 30.89
CA GLY A 24 -20.98 15.52 30.58
C GLY A 24 -19.81 15.78 29.63
N LEU A 25 -20.03 16.55 28.56
CA LEU A 25 -18.96 16.95 27.63
C LEU A 25 -17.89 17.82 28.32
N GLY A 26 -18.30 18.78 29.15
CA GLY A 26 -17.38 19.62 29.93
C GLY A 26 -16.45 18.79 30.81
N ARG A 27 -17.02 17.85 31.58
CA ARG A 27 -16.25 16.92 32.43
C ARG A 27 -15.32 16.03 31.61
N ALA A 28 -15.83 15.39 30.56
CA ALA A 28 -15.06 14.46 29.72
C ALA A 28 -13.86 15.12 29.02
N LEU A 29 -14.04 16.38 28.61
CA LEU A 29 -13.01 17.15 27.92
C LEU A 29 -12.09 17.94 28.88
N GLY A 30 -12.36 17.88 30.19
CA GLY A 30 -11.60 18.61 31.21
C GLY A 30 -11.69 20.12 31.06
N LEU A 31 -12.85 20.63 30.65
CA LEU A 31 -13.13 22.07 30.53
C LEU A 31 -13.45 22.66 31.90
N VAL A 32 -13.03 23.90 32.14
CA VAL A 32 -13.31 24.62 33.39
C VAL A 32 -14.80 24.88 33.55
N GLU A 33 -15.47 25.24 32.46
CA GLU A 33 -16.90 25.49 32.39
C GLU A 33 -17.56 24.55 31.38
N SER A 34 -18.87 24.34 31.53
CA SER A 34 -19.64 23.55 30.56
C SER A 34 -19.68 24.28 29.21
N PRO A 35 -19.41 23.60 28.09
CA PRO A 35 -19.43 24.23 26.78
C PRO A 35 -20.85 24.71 26.46
N ARG A 36 -20.95 25.92 25.90
CA ARG A 36 -22.21 26.44 25.37
C ARG A 36 -22.62 25.61 24.15
N ILE A 37 -23.87 25.14 24.15
CA ILE A 37 -24.48 24.43 23.02
C ILE A 37 -25.40 25.41 22.30
N ALA A 38 -25.03 25.80 21.09
CA ALA A 38 -25.90 26.54 20.18
C ALA A 38 -27.03 25.65 19.68
N THR A 39 -28.18 26.23 19.34
CA THR A 39 -29.30 25.50 18.74
C THR A 39 -29.27 25.57 17.23
N ALA A 40 -28.92 26.72 16.66
CA ALA A 40 -28.91 26.98 15.24
C ALA A 40 -27.69 27.83 14.86
N LEU A 41 -26.49 27.28 15.13
CA LEU A 41 -25.19 27.94 14.93
C LEU A 41 -25.01 28.51 13.52
N CYS A 42 -25.44 27.78 12.49
CA CYS A 42 -25.34 28.14 11.08
C CYS A 42 -26.44 29.11 10.59
N GLN A 43 -27.37 29.51 11.47
CA GLN A 43 -28.55 30.30 11.11
C GLN A 43 -28.72 31.44 12.11
N ARG A 44 -29.69 31.33 13.02
CA ARG A 44 -30.06 32.39 13.99
C ARG A 44 -28.90 32.83 14.88
N GLU A 45 -27.90 31.96 15.09
CA GLU A 45 -26.74 32.24 15.93
C GLU A 45 -25.45 32.49 15.11
N LEU A 46 -25.54 32.64 13.79
CA LEU A 46 -24.37 32.83 12.92
C LEU A 46 -23.60 34.10 13.26
N ALA A 47 -24.30 35.22 13.49
CA ALA A 47 -23.67 36.47 13.91
C ALA A 47 -22.90 36.32 15.25
N GLN A 48 -23.49 35.61 16.21
CA GLN A 48 -22.85 35.35 17.50
C GLN A 48 -21.63 34.44 17.36
N PHE A 49 -21.70 33.44 16.48
CA PHE A 49 -20.56 32.61 16.12
C PHE A 49 -19.44 33.46 15.50
N ALA A 50 -19.78 34.27 14.49
CA ALA A 50 -18.85 35.17 13.82
C ALA A 50 -18.13 36.10 14.80
N ASP A 51 -18.86 36.63 15.79
CA ASP A 51 -18.35 37.52 16.83
C ASP A 51 -17.48 36.80 17.87
N ALA A 52 -17.74 35.53 18.14
CA ALA A 52 -17.01 34.76 19.14
C ALA A 52 -15.75 34.06 18.61
N VAL A 53 -15.79 33.57 17.37
CA VAL A 53 -14.77 32.69 16.78
C VAL A 53 -13.43 33.41 16.63
N SER A 54 -12.37 32.86 17.21
CA SER A 54 -11.00 33.38 17.11
C SER A 54 -9.95 32.34 17.48
N GLY A 55 -8.68 32.61 17.13
CA GLY A 55 -7.55 31.72 17.39
C GLY A 55 -7.72 30.37 16.70
N ASP A 56 -7.40 29.29 17.40
CA ASP A 56 -7.68 27.93 16.95
C ASP A 56 -9.10 27.53 17.32
N ALA A 57 -9.98 27.36 16.34
CA ALA A 57 -11.38 26.99 16.55
C ALA A 57 -11.66 25.53 16.15
N LEU A 58 -12.44 24.83 16.96
CA LEU A 58 -13.03 23.53 16.65
C LEU A 58 -14.55 23.66 16.64
N VAL A 59 -15.16 23.33 15.50
CA VAL A 59 -16.59 23.47 15.25
C VAL A 59 -17.21 22.10 15.05
N ALA A 60 -18.19 21.76 15.88
CA ALA A 60 -18.86 20.46 15.85
C ALA A 60 -20.02 20.43 14.82
N CYS A 61 -19.70 20.70 13.57
CA CYS A 61 -20.62 20.62 12.43
C CYS A 61 -19.83 20.46 11.13
N THR A 62 -20.14 19.44 10.32
CA THR A 62 -19.55 19.29 8.97
C THR A 62 -20.52 19.61 7.84
N GLN A 63 -21.83 19.74 8.12
CA GLN A 63 -22.81 20.08 7.08
C GLN A 63 -22.57 21.50 6.54
N GLU A 64 -22.39 22.45 7.45
CA GLU A 64 -22.27 23.87 7.14
C GLU A 64 -20.83 24.36 7.30
N SER A 65 -19.85 23.48 7.05
CA SER A 65 -18.43 23.80 7.23
C SER A 65 -17.98 24.93 6.30
N ARG A 66 -18.49 24.97 5.06
CA ARG A 66 -18.23 26.07 4.12
C ARG A 66 -18.74 27.39 4.67
N LEU A 67 -20.04 27.48 4.99
CA LEU A 67 -20.65 28.70 5.54
C LEU A 67 -19.94 29.21 6.81
N LEU A 68 -19.65 28.30 7.75
CA LEU A 68 -18.99 28.67 9.02
C LEU A 68 -17.50 29.00 8.80
N GLY A 69 -16.85 28.38 7.82
CA GLY A 69 -15.49 28.69 7.39
C GLY A 69 -15.39 30.08 6.77
N ASP A 70 -16.20 30.34 5.74
CA ASP A 70 -16.30 31.63 5.05
C ASP A 70 -16.55 32.76 6.08
N CYS A 71 -17.50 32.54 6.99
CA CYS A 71 -17.84 33.49 8.05
C CYS A 71 -16.68 33.76 9.04
N ALA A 72 -15.85 32.75 9.34
CA ALA A 72 -14.70 32.92 10.23
C ALA A 72 -13.55 33.66 9.53
N GLU A 73 -13.32 33.33 8.25
CA GLU A 73 -12.33 33.96 7.39
C GLU A 73 -12.62 35.46 7.19
N GLU A 74 -13.88 35.82 6.92
CA GLU A 74 -14.32 37.22 6.79
C GLU A 74 -13.97 38.09 8.02
N ARG A 75 -13.95 37.49 9.22
CA ARG A 75 -13.60 38.21 10.45
C ARG A 75 -12.10 38.30 10.67
N GLY A 76 -11.29 37.45 10.02
CA GLY A 76 -9.83 37.48 10.09
C GLY A 76 -9.23 37.24 11.49
N ARG A 77 -9.99 36.62 12.42
CA ARG A 77 -9.56 36.39 13.82
C ARG A 77 -9.14 34.95 14.11
N THR A 78 -9.35 34.03 13.18
CA THR A 78 -8.98 32.62 13.32
C THR A 78 -7.61 32.32 12.71
N GLN A 79 -6.81 31.54 13.42
CA GLN A 79 -5.56 30.96 12.91
C GLN A 79 -5.82 29.64 12.22
N THR A 80 -6.61 28.76 12.85
CA THR A 80 -7.05 27.50 12.27
C THR A 80 -8.51 27.25 12.62
N ILE A 81 -9.27 26.66 11.69
CA ILE A 81 -10.64 26.19 11.95
C ILE A 81 -10.74 24.72 11.55
N ARG A 82 -11.23 23.89 12.47
CA ARG A 82 -11.42 22.46 12.26
C ARG A 82 -12.89 22.11 12.42
N PHE A 83 -13.36 21.17 11.61
CA PHE A 83 -14.72 20.68 11.67
C PHE A 83 -14.75 19.23 12.11
N VAL A 84 -15.68 18.89 12.98
CA VAL A 84 -15.88 17.51 13.45
C VAL A 84 -17.36 17.15 13.34
N ASN A 85 -17.62 16.00 12.71
CA ASN A 85 -18.98 15.48 12.64
C ASN A 85 -19.30 14.80 13.97
N ILE A 86 -20.25 15.37 14.72
CA ILE A 86 -20.83 14.76 15.92
C ILE A 86 -22.30 14.36 15.71
N ARG A 87 -22.88 14.70 14.56
CA ARG A 87 -24.29 14.55 14.26
C ARG A 87 -24.59 13.20 13.65
N GLU A 88 -24.15 12.95 12.42
CA GLU A 88 -24.34 11.66 11.78
C GLU A 88 -23.54 10.54 12.49
N THR A 89 -22.42 10.87 13.12
CA THR A 89 -21.56 9.89 13.81
C THR A 89 -22.02 9.56 15.24
N GLY A 90 -22.93 10.35 15.81
CA GLY A 90 -23.35 10.21 17.22
C GLY A 90 -24.73 10.75 17.54
N GLY A 91 -24.97 12.04 17.29
CA GLY A 91 -26.18 12.74 17.72
C GLY A 91 -27.49 12.30 17.07
N TRP A 92 -27.44 11.67 15.89
CA TRP A 92 -28.59 11.06 15.21
C TRP A 92 -28.64 9.53 15.34
N SER A 93 -27.80 8.93 16.20
CA SER A 93 -27.91 7.52 16.55
C SER A 93 -29.17 7.23 17.36
N GLN A 94 -29.72 6.02 17.23
CA GLN A 94 -30.75 5.52 18.15
C GLN A 94 -30.27 5.49 19.62
N GLN A 95 -28.95 5.41 19.84
CA GLN A 95 -28.31 5.51 21.17
C GLN A 95 -27.73 6.92 21.46
N ALA A 96 -28.22 7.98 20.80
CA ALA A 96 -27.65 9.33 20.94
C ALA A 96 -27.56 9.84 22.40
N LYS A 97 -28.52 9.51 23.27
CA LYS A 97 -28.47 9.88 24.70
C LYS A 97 -27.28 9.28 25.45
N ALA A 98 -26.75 8.15 24.97
CA ALA A 98 -25.57 7.48 25.51
C ALA A 98 -24.29 7.85 24.74
N ALA A 99 -24.36 8.73 23.75
CA ALA A 99 -23.23 9.04 22.85
C ALA A 99 -22.28 10.12 23.40
N THR A 100 -22.52 10.69 24.58
CA THR A 100 -21.62 11.70 25.19
C THR A 100 -20.15 11.26 25.23
N PRO A 101 -19.80 10.03 25.65
CA PRO A 101 -18.41 9.56 25.62
C PRO A 101 -17.81 9.54 24.20
N LYS A 102 -18.60 9.11 23.21
CA LYS A 102 -18.20 9.08 21.80
C LYS A 102 -17.97 10.48 21.25
N ILE A 103 -18.91 11.39 21.51
CA ILE A 103 -18.80 12.79 21.05
C ILE A 103 -17.58 13.46 21.68
N ALA A 104 -17.32 13.24 22.97
CA ALA A 104 -16.11 13.74 23.63
C ALA A 104 -14.83 13.18 22.97
N ALA A 105 -14.79 11.88 22.67
CA ALA A 105 -13.66 11.25 22.00
C ALA A 105 -13.39 11.84 20.61
N LEU A 106 -14.44 12.07 19.82
CA LEU A 106 -14.34 12.69 18.49
C LEU A 106 -13.81 14.14 18.58
N LEU A 107 -14.33 14.93 19.52
CA LEU A 107 -13.86 16.30 19.76
C LEU A 107 -12.39 16.33 20.20
N ALA A 108 -11.99 15.44 21.12
CA ALA A 108 -10.62 15.36 21.61
C ALA A 108 -9.63 14.95 20.51
N ALA A 109 -10.03 14.03 19.62
CA ALA A 109 -9.21 13.60 18.48
C ALA A 109 -9.08 14.70 17.42
N ALA A 110 -10.16 15.41 17.11
CA ALA A 110 -10.16 16.52 16.16
C ALA A 110 -9.33 17.73 16.65
N ALA A 111 -9.12 17.84 17.96
CA ALA A 111 -8.26 18.86 18.56
C ALA A 111 -6.75 18.55 18.48
N LEU A 112 -6.37 17.33 18.08
CA LEU A 112 -4.96 16.99 17.90
C LEU A 112 -4.34 17.77 16.73
N PRO A 113 -3.03 18.05 16.78
CA PRO A 113 -2.33 18.66 15.66
C PRO A 113 -2.38 17.78 14.40
N ASP A 114 -2.12 18.40 13.26
CA ASP A 114 -1.89 17.66 12.02
C ASP A 114 -0.63 16.81 12.11
N SER A 115 -0.55 15.81 11.24
CA SER A 115 0.67 15.03 11.06
C SER A 115 1.80 15.90 10.55
N ASP A 116 3.01 15.58 10.99
CA ASP A 116 4.22 16.25 10.53
C ASP A 116 4.33 16.13 9.00
N PRO A 117 4.80 17.19 8.30
CA PRO A 117 4.96 17.15 6.86
C PRO A 117 6.03 16.12 6.47
N VAL A 118 5.82 15.48 5.33
CA VAL A 118 6.76 14.54 4.72
C VAL A 118 7.25 15.09 3.37
N PRO A 119 8.36 14.57 2.81
CA PRO A 119 8.81 14.97 1.48
C PRO A 119 7.68 14.87 0.45
N ALA A 120 7.56 15.87 -0.41
CA ALA A 120 6.56 15.90 -1.47
C ALA A 120 7.05 15.18 -2.74
N VAL A 121 6.09 14.77 -3.56
CA VAL A 121 6.27 14.27 -4.93
C VAL A 121 5.56 15.26 -5.83
N SER A 122 6.32 15.94 -6.68
CA SER A 122 5.81 17.02 -7.53
C SER A 122 5.51 16.52 -8.94
N TYR A 123 4.49 17.08 -9.56
CA TYR A 123 4.08 16.85 -10.95
C TYR A 123 4.02 18.19 -11.65
N LYS A 124 4.35 18.20 -12.95
CA LYS A 124 4.23 19.39 -13.78
C LYS A 124 3.56 19.01 -15.10
N SER A 125 2.48 19.69 -15.45
CA SER A 125 1.79 19.54 -16.73
C SER A 125 1.66 20.88 -17.43
N GLU A 126 2.01 20.90 -18.71
CA GLU A 126 1.83 22.02 -19.63
C GLU A 126 0.58 21.84 -20.50
N GLY A 127 -0.25 20.83 -20.20
CA GLY A 127 -1.50 20.54 -20.90
C GLY A 127 -1.33 19.82 -22.24
N GLN A 128 -0.21 19.12 -22.47
CA GLN A 128 -0.03 18.27 -23.66
C GLN A 128 -0.90 17.00 -23.54
N LEU A 129 -1.99 16.92 -24.29
CA LEU A 129 -2.98 15.85 -24.20
C LEU A 129 -2.94 14.94 -25.42
N LEU A 130 -2.83 13.63 -25.18
CA LEU A 130 -3.14 12.61 -26.17
C LEU A 130 -4.55 12.06 -25.98
N ILE A 131 -5.38 12.08 -27.02
CA ILE A 131 -6.66 11.37 -27.07
C ILE A 131 -6.51 10.12 -27.93
N VAL A 132 -6.75 8.95 -27.34
CA VAL A 132 -6.62 7.65 -28.00
C VAL A 132 -7.98 6.99 -28.12
N GLY A 133 -8.39 6.56 -29.31
CA GLY A 133 -9.66 5.83 -29.46
C GLY A 133 -10.25 5.87 -30.87
N PRO A 134 -11.54 5.49 -31.01
CA PRO A 134 -12.29 5.64 -32.25
C PRO A 134 -12.24 7.09 -32.76
N LEU A 135 -12.02 7.27 -34.07
CA LEU A 135 -11.74 8.59 -34.65
C LEU A 135 -12.87 9.60 -34.44
N ASP A 136 -14.13 9.18 -34.56
CA ASP A 136 -15.30 10.05 -34.36
C ASP A 136 -15.35 10.65 -32.95
N ALA A 137 -15.25 9.80 -31.92
CA ALA A 137 -15.26 10.23 -30.53
C ALA A 137 -14.01 11.04 -30.19
N ALA A 138 -12.84 10.63 -30.69
CA ALA A 138 -11.58 11.32 -30.44
C ALA A 138 -11.56 12.73 -31.05
N LEU A 139 -12.04 12.88 -32.29
CA LEU A 139 -12.14 14.19 -32.95
C LEU A 139 -13.15 15.11 -32.26
N HIS A 140 -14.29 14.56 -31.82
CA HIS A 140 -15.29 15.33 -31.08
C HIS A 140 -14.67 15.99 -29.84
N TRP A 141 -14.02 15.19 -28.99
CA TRP A 141 -13.40 15.70 -27.77
C TRP A 141 -12.15 16.54 -28.04
N ALA A 142 -11.40 16.24 -29.10
CA ALA A 142 -10.28 17.08 -29.52
C ALA A 142 -10.75 18.50 -29.87
N GLY A 143 -11.86 18.63 -30.61
CA GLY A 143 -12.46 19.93 -30.92
C GLY A 143 -12.90 20.71 -29.67
N VAL A 144 -13.45 20.02 -28.66
CA VAL A 144 -13.85 20.63 -27.38
C VAL A 144 -12.63 21.12 -26.58
N LEU A 145 -11.53 20.38 -26.59
CA LEU A 145 -10.36 20.63 -25.74
C LEU A 145 -9.27 21.49 -26.40
N ALA A 146 -9.25 21.61 -27.73
CA ALA A 146 -8.20 22.32 -28.47
C ALA A 146 -8.05 23.80 -28.09
N GLY A 147 -9.08 24.42 -27.51
CA GLY A 147 -9.02 25.80 -27.00
C GLY A 147 -8.37 25.94 -25.61
N GLN A 148 -8.13 24.83 -24.90
CA GLN A 148 -7.64 24.82 -23.52
C GLN A 148 -6.36 23.99 -23.33
N LEU A 149 -6.17 22.95 -24.14
CA LEU A 149 -5.07 22.00 -24.06
C LEU A 149 -4.39 21.84 -25.42
N ALA A 150 -3.11 21.47 -25.42
CA ALA A 150 -2.39 21.12 -26.63
C ALA A 150 -2.72 19.67 -27.00
N VAL A 151 -3.70 19.50 -27.89
CA VAL A 151 -4.27 18.18 -28.21
C VAL A 151 -3.51 17.48 -29.33
N ALA A 152 -3.31 16.18 -29.20
CA ALA A 152 -3.00 15.24 -30.27
C ALA A 152 -4.01 14.09 -30.26
N VAL A 153 -4.35 13.56 -31.44
CA VAL A 153 -5.26 12.42 -31.59
C VAL A 153 -4.51 11.21 -32.12
N LEU A 154 -4.68 10.05 -31.48
CA LEU A 154 -4.30 8.75 -32.02
C LEU A 154 -5.59 7.95 -32.30
N ALA A 155 -5.99 7.95 -33.57
CA ALA A 155 -7.09 7.14 -34.05
C ALA A 155 -6.70 5.67 -34.02
N THR A 156 -7.42 4.88 -33.21
CA THR A 156 -7.20 3.44 -33.07
C THR A 156 -8.34 2.66 -33.71
N GLY A 157 -7.98 1.56 -34.38
CA GLY A 157 -8.95 0.72 -35.07
C GLY A 157 -9.52 1.35 -36.34
N ARG A 158 -10.47 0.65 -36.96
CA ARG A 158 -11.08 1.09 -38.22
C ARG A 158 -12.07 2.19 -37.94
N SER A 159 -11.89 3.33 -38.61
CA SER A 159 -12.87 4.42 -38.62
C SER A 159 -13.49 4.46 -40.01
N THR A 160 -14.75 4.07 -40.13
CA THR A 160 -15.47 4.13 -41.41
C THR A 160 -16.65 5.08 -41.27
N GLY A 161 -16.82 6.01 -42.22
CA GLY A 161 -17.92 6.96 -42.21
C GLY A 161 -17.70 8.22 -41.37
N THR A 162 -16.48 8.43 -40.85
CA THR A 162 -16.06 9.67 -40.17
C THR A 162 -15.20 10.50 -41.11
N GLU A 163 -15.48 11.79 -41.22
CA GLU A 163 -14.67 12.73 -42.02
C GLU A 163 -13.63 13.44 -41.14
N LEU A 164 -12.36 13.45 -41.60
CA LEU A 164 -11.34 14.28 -40.96
C LEU A 164 -11.66 15.77 -41.19
N PRO A 165 -11.47 16.65 -40.18
CA PRO A 165 -11.69 18.08 -40.35
C PRO A 165 -10.85 18.65 -41.51
N ALA A 166 -11.36 19.66 -42.21
CA ALA A 166 -10.59 20.32 -43.26
C ALA A 166 -9.36 21.07 -42.69
N GLU A 167 -9.57 21.76 -41.57
CA GLU A 167 -8.51 22.47 -40.85
C GLU A 167 -7.66 21.52 -40.00
N ARG A 168 -6.36 21.86 -39.87
CA ARG A 168 -5.39 21.10 -39.08
C ARG A 168 -5.08 21.82 -37.76
N ASN A 169 -6.08 21.87 -36.88
CA ASN A 169 -5.95 22.54 -35.58
C ASN A 169 -5.11 21.75 -34.57
N PHE A 170 -4.96 20.45 -34.80
CA PHE A 170 -4.15 19.53 -33.98
C PHE A 170 -3.65 18.35 -34.83
N PRO A 171 -2.52 17.71 -34.45
CA PRO A 171 -2.03 16.50 -35.11
C PRO A 171 -3.00 15.33 -34.92
N VAL A 172 -3.20 14.58 -36.01
CA VAL A 172 -4.01 13.36 -36.01
C VAL A 172 -3.14 12.24 -36.57
N PHE A 173 -2.89 11.25 -35.73
CA PHE A 173 -2.20 10.02 -36.05
C PHE A 173 -3.21 8.88 -36.21
N SER A 174 -2.84 7.86 -36.98
CA SER A 174 -3.53 6.58 -37.02
C SER A 174 -2.56 5.47 -36.66
N GLY A 175 -2.99 4.53 -35.84
CA GLY A 175 -2.13 3.42 -35.47
C GLY A 175 -2.73 2.50 -34.42
N ARG A 176 -1.98 1.44 -34.16
CA ARG A 176 -2.20 0.55 -33.03
C ARG A 176 -1.30 0.97 -31.87
N LEU A 177 -1.93 1.34 -30.75
CA LEU A 177 -1.24 1.65 -29.51
C LEU A 177 -0.45 0.43 -29.01
N ALA A 178 0.85 0.60 -28.75
CA ALA A 178 1.75 -0.48 -28.34
C ALA A 178 2.10 -0.42 -26.85
N ARG A 179 2.41 0.77 -26.33
CA ARG A 179 2.76 0.98 -24.92
C ARG A 179 2.30 2.36 -24.45
N ILE A 180 1.76 2.43 -23.24
CA ILE A 180 1.64 3.67 -22.47
C ILE A 180 2.32 3.42 -21.13
N GLY A 181 3.22 4.31 -20.72
CA GLY A 181 3.81 4.29 -19.40
C GLY A 181 4.06 5.72 -18.91
N GLY A 182 4.15 5.90 -17.60
CA GLY A 182 4.40 7.21 -16.99
C GLY A 182 3.25 7.68 -16.09
N TRP A 183 3.19 8.98 -15.89
CA TRP A 183 2.28 9.66 -14.97
C TRP A 183 2.03 11.09 -15.46
N LEU A 184 1.15 11.82 -14.77
CA LEU A 184 0.83 13.23 -15.06
C LEU A 184 2.10 14.05 -15.34
N GLY A 185 2.20 14.61 -16.56
CA GLY A 185 3.36 15.40 -16.99
C GLY A 185 4.49 14.62 -17.65
N ALA A 186 4.41 13.30 -17.68
CA ALA A 186 5.51 12.44 -18.13
C ALA A 186 5.02 11.09 -18.66
N PHE A 187 3.96 11.07 -19.47
CA PHE A 187 3.57 9.88 -20.21
C PHE A 187 4.47 9.69 -21.42
N GLU A 188 5.02 8.49 -21.57
CA GLU A 188 5.66 8.01 -22.79
C GLU A 188 4.69 7.07 -23.50
N VAL A 189 4.37 7.41 -24.75
CA VAL A 189 3.40 6.66 -25.55
C VAL A 189 4.08 6.15 -26.81
N GLU A 190 3.99 4.84 -27.04
CA GLU A 190 4.48 4.17 -28.23
C GLU A 190 3.31 3.59 -29.04
N TRP A 191 3.32 3.82 -30.34
CA TRP A 191 2.34 3.22 -31.26
C TRP A 191 2.99 2.81 -32.58
N ALA A 192 2.39 1.82 -33.22
CA ALA A 192 2.76 1.36 -34.55
C ALA A 192 1.76 1.93 -35.56
N GLN A 193 2.26 2.59 -36.59
CA GLN A 193 1.42 2.98 -37.73
C GLN A 193 1.01 1.72 -38.51
N ASP A 194 -0.29 1.43 -38.54
CA ASP A 194 -0.89 0.28 -39.23
C ASP A 194 -1.62 0.69 -40.53
N ASN A 195 -2.19 1.90 -40.56
CA ASN A 195 -2.78 2.47 -41.75
C ASN A 195 -1.70 2.85 -42.78
N PRO A 196 -1.80 2.37 -44.04
CA PRO A 196 -0.85 2.74 -45.10
C PRO A 196 -0.80 4.23 -45.39
N ILE A 197 -1.87 4.97 -45.07
CA ILE A 197 -1.93 6.43 -45.20
C ILE A 197 -1.45 7.05 -43.88
N ASP A 198 -0.36 7.81 -43.96
CA ASP A 198 0.13 8.62 -42.85
C ASP A 198 -0.71 9.88 -42.70
N LEU A 199 -1.58 9.91 -41.69
CA LEU A 199 -2.47 11.04 -41.46
C LEU A 199 -1.74 12.34 -41.14
N ASP A 200 -0.51 12.26 -40.62
CA ASP A 200 0.29 13.44 -40.33
C ASP A 200 0.81 14.09 -41.62
N LEU A 201 1.29 13.26 -42.58
CA LEU A 201 1.76 13.71 -43.89
C LEU A 201 0.63 14.00 -44.90
N CYS A 202 -0.53 13.36 -44.77
CA CYS A 202 -1.62 13.40 -45.73
C CYS A 202 -2.22 14.81 -45.90
N THR A 203 -2.08 15.45 -47.05
CA THR A 203 -2.62 16.80 -47.29
C THR A 203 -4.16 16.89 -47.34
N ARG A 204 -4.88 15.78 -47.19
CA ARG A 204 -6.34 15.69 -47.27
C ARG A 204 -6.91 16.21 -48.61
N CYS A 205 -6.23 15.90 -49.71
CA CYS A 205 -6.61 16.36 -51.06
C CYS A 205 -7.69 15.52 -51.76
N ASN A 206 -8.21 14.46 -51.12
CA ASN A 206 -9.19 13.52 -51.67
C ASN A 206 -8.75 12.70 -52.91
N ALA A 207 -7.56 12.91 -53.48
CA ALA A 207 -7.13 12.23 -54.70
C ALA A 207 -7.10 10.70 -54.57
N CYS A 208 -6.70 10.18 -53.41
CA CYS A 208 -6.67 8.74 -53.15
C CYS A 208 -8.06 8.09 -53.05
N ILE A 209 -9.07 8.84 -52.58
CA ILE A 209 -10.46 8.41 -52.47
C ILE A 209 -11.02 8.22 -53.88
N HIS A 210 -10.89 9.23 -54.74
CA HIS A 210 -11.37 9.18 -56.12
C HIS A 210 -10.62 8.15 -56.99
N ALA A 211 -9.36 7.88 -56.70
CA ALA A 211 -8.56 6.91 -57.43
C ALA A 211 -8.82 5.44 -57.06
N CYS A 212 -9.57 5.16 -55.98
CA CYS A 212 -9.79 3.80 -55.50
C CYS A 212 -11.07 3.17 -56.10
N PRO A 213 -10.98 2.23 -57.07
CA PRO A 213 -12.15 1.61 -57.69
C PRO A 213 -13.02 0.81 -56.71
N GLU A 214 -12.42 0.26 -55.66
CA GLU A 214 -13.11 -0.56 -54.65
C GLU A 214 -13.83 0.29 -53.59
N ASN A 215 -13.66 1.62 -53.64
CA ASN A 215 -14.04 2.55 -52.57
C ASN A 215 -13.52 2.07 -51.20
N ALA A 216 -12.28 1.55 -51.17
CA ALA A 216 -11.63 1.03 -49.98
C ALA A 216 -10.97 2.13 -49.12
N ILE A 217 -11.03 3.39 -49.55
CA ILE A 217 -10.57 4.55 -48.79
C ILE A 217 -11.74 5.52 -48.70
N ASP A 218 -12.09 5.96 -47.50
CA ASP A 218 -13.13 6.96 -47.27
C ASP A 218 -12.56 8.27 -46.69
N TRP A 219 -13.43 9.17 -46.25
CA TRP A 219 -13.09 10.50 -45.73
C TRP A 219 -12.32 10.48 -44.39
N SER A 220 -12.17 9.30 -43.77
CA SER A 220 -11.28 9.11 -42.63
C SER A 220 -9.81 8.97 -43.05
N TYR A 221 -9.57 8.81 -44.36
CA TYR A 221 -8.27 8.51 -44.94
C TYR A 221 -7.63 7.23 -44.37
N GLN A 222 -8.46 6.25 -44.03
CA GLN A 222 -8.02 4.91 -43.65
C GLN A 222 -8.29 3.90 -44.78
N VAL A 223 -7.34 2.98 -44.99
CA VAL A 223 -7.50 1.91 -45.98
C VAL A 223 -8.23 0.72 -45.37
N ASP A 224 -9.36 0.35 -45.97
CA ASP A 224 -10.06 -0.90 -45.71
C ASP A 224 -9.31 -2.07 -46.37
N ALA A 225 -8.54 -2.81 -45.56
CA ALA A 225 -7.82 -4.00 -46.03
C ALA A 225 -8.73 -5.12 -46.58
N ALA A 226 -10.00 -5.20 -46.13
CA ALA A 226 -10.95 -6.21 -46.62
C ALA A 226 -11.50 -5.86 -48.01
N ARG A 227 -11.56 -4.57 -48.36
CA ARG A 227 -12.01 -4.10 -49.67
C ARG A 227 -10.87 -3.82 -50.64
N CYS A 228 -9.68 -3.49 -50.12
CA CYS A 228 -8.52 -3.16 -50.94
C CYS A 228 -8.06 -4.37 -51.76
N ARG A 229 -8.03 -4.21 -53.09
CA ARG A 229 -7.51 -5.22 -54.04
C ARG A 229 -6.07 -4.95 -54.49
N ALA A 230 -5.34 -4.11 -53.76
CA ALA A 230 -3.91 -3.83 -53.97
C ALA A 230 -3.52 -3.32 -55.38
N HIS A 231 -4.43 -2.64 -56.10
CA HIS A 231 -4.16 -1.99 -57.40
C HIS A 231 -3.21 -0.78 -57.31
N ARG A 232 -2.94 -0.26 -56.10
CA ARG A 232 -2.00 0.85 -55.80
C ARG A 232 -2.26 2.20 -56.49
N ALA A 233 -3.38 2.36 -57.20
CA ALA A 233 -3.78 3.66 -57.79
C ALA A 233 -3.76 4.84 -56.80
N CYS A 234 -4.09 4.61 -55.52
CA CYS A 234 -4.00 5.60 -54.46
C CYS A 234 -2.57 6.10 -54.19
N VAL A 235 -1.55 5.23 -54.31
CA VAL A 235 -0.13 5.60 -54.15
C VAL A 235 0.29 6.54 -55.27
N THR A 236 -0.05 6.19 -56.53
CA THR A 236 0.20 7.06 -57.68
C THR A 236 -0.51 8.40 -57.55
N ALA A 237 -1.76 8.41 -57.08
CA ALA A 237 -2.54 9.63 -56.87
C ALA A 237 -1.99 10.51 -55.74
N CYS A 238 -1.36 9.92 -54.72
CA CYS A 238 -0.69 10.68 -53.65
C CYS A 238 0.57 11.41 -54.18
N GLY A 239 1.26 10.81 -55.15
CA GLY A 239 2.35 11.44 -55.89
C GLY A 239 3.45 11.96 -54.98
N VAL A 240 3.82 13.23 -55.16
CA VAL A 240 4.93 13.89 -54.44
C VAL A 240 4.73 14.02 -52.94
N VAL A 241 3.48 13.93 -52.44
CA VAL A 241 3.19 14.00 -51.00
C VAL A 241 3.72 12.75 -50.28
N GLY A 242 3.70 11.58 -50.94
CA GLY A 242 4.28 10.35 -50.39
C GLY A 242 3.65 9.86 -49.08
N ALA A 243 2.42 10.29 -48.76
CA ALA A 243 1.75 9.90 -47.51
C ALA A 243 1.26 8.44 -47.52
N ILE A 244 1.08 7.81 -48.68
CA ILE A 244 0.57 6.45 -48.81
C ILE A 244 1.70 5.47 -49.13
N ASP A 245 1.97 4.56 -48.21
CA ASP A 245 2.98 3.53 -48.36
C ASP A 245 2.51 2.23 -47.70
N PHE A 246 2.33 1.19 -48.52
CA PHE A 246 1.90 -0.14 -48.08
C PHE A 246 3.06 -1.08 -47.78
N GLU A 247 4.29 -0.71 -48.15
CA GLU A 247 5.50 -1.45 -47.84
C GLU A 247 6.17 -0.90 -46.57
N ARG A 248 5.65 0.22 -46.05
CA ARG A 248 6.04 0.83 -44.78
C ARG A 248 6.02 -0.21 -43.66
N ARG A 249 7.21 -0.63 -43.22
CA ARG A 249 7.37 -1.49 -42.05
C ARG A 249 6.99 -0.68 -40.82
N GLU A 250 5.86 -1.03 -40.18
CA GLU A 250 5.30 -0.45 -38.95
C GLU A 250 6.32 0.38 -38.12
N PRO A 251 6.56 1.67 -38.44
CA PRO A 251 7.54 2.44 -37.71
C PRO A 251 6.95 2.67 -36.33
N LYS A 252 7.64 2.18 -35.30
CA LYS A 252 7.30 2.51 -33.92
C LYS A 252 7.56 4.00 -33.75
N ARG A 253 6.49 4.75 -33.49
CA ARG A 253 6.58 6.14 -33.05
C ARG A 253 6.54 6.17 -31.54
N MET A 254 7.25 7.12 -30.96
CA MET A 254 7.29 7.35 -29.53
C MET A 254 7.22 8.85 -29.29
N GLU A 255 6.26 9.30 -28.49
CA GLU A 255 6.13 10.69 -28.08
C GLU A 255 5.77 10.82 -26.60
N ARG A 256 5.94 12.04 -26.08
CA ARG A 256 5.69 12.38 -24.69
C ARG A 256 4.48 13.29 -24.56
N PHE A 257 3.64 12.99 -23.58
CA PHE A 257 2.44 13.75 -23.27
C PHE A 257 2.33 13.96 -21.76
N ASP A 258 1.58 14.98 -21.36
CA ASP A 258 1.29 15.22 -19.95
C ASP A 258 0.04 14.47 -19.49
N LEU A 259 -0.91 14.31 -20.41
CA LEU A 259 -2.24 13.81 -20.18
C LEU A 259 -2.61 12.78 -21.25
N VAL A 260 -3.42 11.79 -20.86
CA VAL A 260 -3.96 10.78 -21.78
C VAL A 260 -5.45 10.58 -21.52
N LEU A 261 -6.25 10.73 -22.57
CA LEU A 261 -7.66 10.33 -22.60
C LEU A 261 -7.79 9.07 -23.46
N ASP A 262 -8.01 7.92 -22.82
CA ASP A 262 -8.18 6.63 -23.49
C ASP A 262 -9.66 6.29 -23.65
N LEU A 263 -10.18 6.53 -24.85
CA LEU A 263 -11.57 6.26 -25.24
C LEU A 263 -11.77 4.83 -25.76
N GLN A 264 -10.74 3.97 -25.68
CA GLN A 264 -10.90 2.57 -26.06
C GLN A 264 -11.89 1.85 -25.15
N ARG A 265 -12.60 0.87 -25.70
CA ARG A 265 -13.54 0.04 -24.94
C ARG A 265 -12.86 -0.74 -23.82
N VAL A 266 -11.62 -1.18 -24.06
CA VAL A 266 -10.77 -1.80 -23.05
C VAL A 266 -9.59 -0.85 -22.83
N PRO A 267 -9.39 -0.34 -21.60
CA PRO A 267 -8.29 0.58 -21.33
C PRO A 267 -6.94 -0.10 -21.52
N HIS A 268 -5.96 0.66 -21.97
CA HIS A 268 -4.59 0.18 -22.11
C HIS A 268 -3.93 -0.06 -20.75
N LEU A 269 -4.08 0.87 -19.81
CA LEU A 269 -3.66 0.69 -18.42
C LEU A 269 -4.78 0.01 -17.63
N ARG A 270 -4.50 -1.17 -17.08
CA ARG A 270 -5.50 -2.02 -16.41
C ARG A 270 -5.34 -2.10 -14.89
N MET A 271 -4.40 -1.34 -14.34
CA MET A 271 -4.24 -1.21 -12.90
C MET A 271 -5.52 -0.63 -12.28
N HIS A 272 -5.86 -1.06 -11.06
CA HIS A 272 -7.10 -0.65 -10.38
C HIS A 272 -7.18 0.87 -10.19
N GLN A 273 -6.03 1.49 -9.91
CA GLN A 273 -5.88 2.94 -9.83
C GLN A 273 -4.83 3.41 -10.85
N PRO A 274 -5.24 3.88 -12.04
CA PRO A 274 -4.30 4.37 -13.05
C PRO A 274 -3.58 5.65 -12.60
N PRO A 275 -2.43 5.98 -13.22
CA PRO A 275 -1.66 7.17 -12.88
C PRO A 275 -2.49 8.44 -13.04
N GLN A 276 -2.20 9.47 -12.24
CA GLN A 276 -2.81 10.79 -12.44
C GLN A 276 -2.62 11.23 -13.89
N GLY A 277 -3.61 11.89 -14.48
CA GLY A 277 -3.54 12.36 -15.87
C GLY A 277 -3.91 11.32 -16.94
N TYR A 278 -4.07 10.04 -16.58
CA TYR A 278 -4.64 9.02 -17.46
C TYR A 278 -6.11 8.77 -17.10
N LEU A 279 -7.04 9.08 -18.00
CA LEU A 279 -8.47 8.80 -17.83
C LEU A 279 -8.97 7.88 -18.93
N SER A 280 -9.74 6.85 -18.54
CA SER A 280 -10.30 5.87 -19.46
C SER A 280 -11.81 5.69 -19.29
N PRO A 281 -12.62 6.68 -19.70
CA PRO A 281 -14.08 6.66 -19.53
C PRO A 281 -14.79 5.60 -20.40
N GLY A 282 -14.09 4.96 -21.34
CA GLY A 282 -14.70 4.04 -22.29
C GLY A 282 -15.67 4.75 -23.24
N ALA A 283 -16.76 4.08 -23.60
CA ALA A 283 -17.71 4.56 -24.61
C ALA A 283 -18.91 5.36 -24.05
N ASP A 284 -19.06 5.48 -22.73
CA ASP A 284 -20.19 6.21 -22.13
C ASP A 284 -20.00 7.74 -22.28
N PRO A 285 -20.88 8.46 -23.01
CA PRO A 285 -20.72 9.90 -23.22
C PRO A 285 -20.71 10.73 -21.94
N VAL A 286 -21.44 10.31 -20.89
CA VAL A 286 -21.47 11.01 -19.61
C VAL A 286 -20.13 10.85 -18.88
N ALA A 287 -19.62 9.62 -18.79
CA ALA A 287 -18.28 9.37 -18.25
C ALA A 287 -17.19 10.11 -19.04
N GLN A 288 -17.31 10.18 -20.38
CA GLN A 288 -16.38 10.93 -21.22
C GLN A 288 -16.41 12.43 -20.91
N ALA A 289 -17.60 13.03 -20.81
CA ALA A 289 -17.73 14.44 -20.45
C ALA A 289 -17.13 14.76 -19.07
N GLN A 290 -17.34 13.88 -18.08
CA GLN A 290 -16.74 14.01 -16.75
C GLN A 290 -15.21 13.90 -16.79
N ALA A 291 -14.68 12.95 -17.57
CA ALA A 291 -13.24 12.78 -17.74
C ALA A 291 -12.60 14.01 -18.41
N VAL A 292 -13.23 14.53 -19.47
CA VAL A 292 -12.80 15.73 -20.19
C VAL A 292 -12.79 16.96 -19.27
N ALA A 293 -13.86 17.17 -18.50
CA ALA A 293 -13.92 18.26 -17.53
C ALA A 293 -12.80 18.16 -16.48
N ARG A 294 -12.47 16.94 -16.03
CA ARG A 294 -11.36 16.70 -15.09
C ARG A 294 -9.99 16.95 -15.72
N LEU A 295 -9.76 16.54 -16.98
CA LEU A 295 -8.47 16.76 -17.67
C LEU A 295 -8.15 18.25 -17.80
N ALA A 296 -9.16 19.07 -18.08
CA ALA A 296 -9.00 20.52 -18.20
C ALA A 296 -8.48 21.18 -16.91
N THR A 297 -8.61 20.54 -15.74
CA THR A 297 -8.10 21.04 -14.46
C THR A 297 -6.71 20.53 -14.12
N LEU A 298 -6.07 19.72 -14.97
CA LEU A 298 -4.79 19.05 -14.68
C LEU A 298 -3.59 19.74 -15.33
N THR A 299 -3.68 21.03 -15.61
CA THR A 299 -2.56 21.88 -16.07
C THR A 299 -1.99 22.68 -14.90
N GLY A 300 -0.65 22.69 -14.78
CA GLY A 300 0.05 23.39 -13.71
C GLY A 300 0.98 22.50 -12.90
N GLU A 301 1.30 22.95 -11.68
CA GLU A 301 2.13 22.23 -10.72
C GLU A 301 1.27 21.61 -9.62
N PHE A 302 1.53 20.35 -9.31
CA PHE A 302 0.81 19.59 -8.30
C PHE A 302 1.78 18.91 -7.39
N GLU A 303 1.41 18.75 -6.13
CA GLU A 303 2.22 18.01 -5.17
C GLU A 303 1.36 17.05 -4.36
N LYS A 304 1.97 15.95 -3.96
CA LYS A 304 1.39 15.04 -2.97
C LYS A 304 2.46 14.62 -1.96
N PRO A 305 2.08 14.21 -0.74
CA PRO A 305 2.99 13.58 0.20
C PRO A 305 3.64 12.32 -0.38
N ARG A 306 4.91 12.05 -0.04
CA ARG A 306 5.51 10.73 -0.21
C ARG A 306 5.02 9.82 0.91
N TYR A 307 3.96 9.07 0.61
CA TYR A 307 3.24 8.22 1.58
C TYR A 307 4.02 7.02 2.16
N PHE A 308 5.24 6.75 1.71
CA PHE A 308 6.02 5.59 2.14
C PHE A 308 7.43 5.98 2.57
N ALA A 309 8.01 5.18 3.47
CA ALA A 309 9.43 5.11 3.70
C ALA A 309 9.91 3.67 3.55
N TYR A 310 11.10 3.50 2.94
CA TYR A 310 11.66 2.19 2.60
C TYR A 310 13.05 2.01 3.21
N ASN A 311 13.22 0.92 3.98
CA ASN A 311 14.49 0.50 4.54
C ASN A 311 14.94 -0.81 3.88
N ALA A 312 15.89 -0.70 2.96
CA ALA A 312 16.43 -1.83 2.20
C ALA A 312 17.17 -2.87 3.07
N SER A 313 17.76 -2.45 4.20
CA SER A 313 18.61 -3.33 5.04
C SER A 313 17.84 -4.53 5.61
N ILE A 314 16.57 -4.32 5.97
CA ILE A 314 15.66 -5.33 6.54
C ILE A 314 14.64 -5.85 5.51
N CYS A 315 14.83 -5.53 4.23
CA CYS A 315 13.95 -6.01 3.17
C CYS A 315 14.16 -7.51 2.93
N ALA A 316 13.08 -8.28 2.93
CA ALA A 316 13.10 -9.73 2.73
C ALA A 316 12.77 -10.16 1.30
N HIS A 317 12.85 -9.23 0.33
CA HIS A 317 12.43 -9.49 -1.05
C HIS A 317 13.23 -10.60 -1.71
N SER A 318 14.56 -10.43 -1.78
CA SER A 318 15.47 -11.41 -2.35
C SER A 318 16.84 -11.33 -1.67
N ARG A 319 17.56 -12.45 -1.64
CA ARG A 319 18.99 -12.50 -1.34
C ARG A 319 19.67 -13.48 -2.27
N ALA A 320 20.79 -13.08 -2.86
CA ALA A 320 21.56 -13.92 -3.77
C ALA A 320 20.69 -14.53 -4.90
N LYS A 321 19.79 -13.72 -5.47
CA LYS A 321 18.84 -14.10 -6.54
C LYS A 321 17.78 -15.14 -6.13
N LYS A 322 17.61 -15.41 -4.84
CA LYS A 322 16.53 -16.25 -4.32
C LYS A 322 15.44 -15.34 -3.76
N THR A 323 14.26 -15.39 -4.34
CA THR A 323 13.10 -14.62 -3.88
C THR A 323 12.56 -15.19 -2.56
N GLY A 324 12.39 -14.32 -1.57
CA GLY A 324 11.77 -14.64 -0.28
C GLY A 324 10.40 -14.01 -0.08
N CYS A 325 10.17 -12.78 -0.57
CA CYS A 325 8.92 -12.06 -0.33
C CYS A 325 8.56 -11.13 -1.49
N SER A 326 7.34 -11.23 -2.01
CA SER A 326 6.79 -10.35 -3.05
C SER A 326 5.56 -9.55 -2.59
N ARG A 327 5.16 -9.67 -1.32
CA ARG A 327 3.87 -9.15 -0.82
C ARG A 327 3.58 -7.68 -1.17
N CYS A 328 4.59 -6.80 -1.08
CA CYS A 328 4.41 -5.38 -1.41
C CYS A 328 4.24 -5.11 -2.91
N ILE A 329 4.83 -5.95 -3.77
CA ILE A 329 4.65 -5.92 -5.22
C ILE A 329 3.24 -6.44 -5.54
N ASP A 330 2.89 -7.60 -5.00
CA ASP A 330 1.64 -8.31 -5.30
C ASP A 330 0.41 -7.50 -4.87
N VAL A 331 0.49 -6.77 -3.75
CA VAL A 331 -0.62 -5.94 -3.26
C VAL A 331 -0.68 -4.55 -3.92
N CYS A 332 0.31 -4.14 -4.70
CA CYS A 332 0.38 -2.77 -5.22
C CYS A 332 -0.59 -2.55 -6.39
N SER A 333 -1.76 -1.97 -6.11
CA SER A 333 -2.81 -1.78 -7.12
C SER A 333 -2.47 -0.77 -8.23
N THR A 334 -1.37 -0.03 -8.09
CA THR A 334 -0.89 1.00 -9.02
C THR A 334 0.39 0.58 -9.74
N GLU A 335 0.89 -0.64 -9.45
CA GLU A 335 2.16 -1.16 -9.98
C GLU A 335 3.39 -0.25 -9.74
N ALA A 336 3.31 0.59 -8.70
CA ALA A 336 4.39 1.49 -8.30
C ALA A 336 5.61 0.74 -7.73
N ILE A 337 5.45 -0.51 -7.31
CA ILE A 337 6.50 -1.29 -6.66
C ILE A 337 6.96 -2.41 -7.59
N ARG A 338 8.27 -2.51 -7.83
CA ARG A 338 8.88 -3.53 -8.70
C ARG A 338 10.13 -4.12 -8.05
N ALA A 339 10.48 -5.35 -8.45
CA ALA A 339 11.72 -5.98 -8.04
C ALA A 339 12.93 -5.19 -8.60
N ASP A 340 13.97 -5.05 -7.78
CA ASP A 340 15.23 -4.37 -8.11
C ASP A 340 16.41 -5.11 -7.46
N GLY A 341 16.82 -6.21 -8.10
CA GLY A 341 17.82 -7.14 -7.57
C GLY A 341 17.37 -7.80 -6.27
N ASP A 342 18.14 -7.62 -5.19
CA ASP A 342 17.82 -8.15 -3.86
C ASP A 342 16.85 -7.26 -3.06
N HIS A 343 16.37 -6.18 -3.68
CA HIS A 343 15.52 -5.17 -3.08
C HIS A 343 14.28 -4.90 -3.94
N VAL A 344 13.42 -4.01 -3.47
CA VAL A 344 12.34 -3.45 -4.30
C VAL A 344 12.59 -1.97 -4.54
N ARG A 345 12.12 -1.48 -5.68
CA ARG A 345 12.06 -0.05 -6.01
C ARG A 345 10.60 0.40 -6.01
N VAL A 346 10.36 1.57 -5.44
CA VAL A 346 9.04 2.23 -5.44
C VAL A 346 9.13 3.49 -6.30
N GLU A 347 8.28 3.59 -7.32
CA GLU A 347 8.09 4.79 -8.13
C GLU A 347 7.13 5.75 -7.41
N PRO A 348 7.63 6.85 -6.80
CA PRO A 348 6.80 7.75 -6.00
C PRO A 348 5.66 8.40 -6.81
N HIS A 349 5.84 8.64 -8.11
CA HIS A 349 4.80 9.28 -8.94
C HIS A 349 3.60 8.34 -9.18
N LEU A 350 3.81 7.02 -9.21
CA LEU A 350 2.75 6.03 -9.34
C LEU A 350 2.08 5.66 -8.00
N CYS A 351 2.72 5.96 -6.86
CA CYS A 351 2.20 5.59 -5.54
C CYS A 351 0.96 6.44 -5.15
N MET A 352 -0.22 5.84 -5.05
CA MET A 352 -1.47 6.57 -4.70
C MET A 352 -1.69 6.75 -3.19
N GLY A 353 -0.74 6.29 -2.35
CA GLY A 353 -0.85 6.48 -0.90
C GLY A 353 -1.83 5.56 -0.19
N CYS A 354 -2.13 4.37 -0.74
CA CYS A 354 -3.05 3.43 -0.08
C CYS A 354 -2.51 2.80 1.21
N GLY A 355 -1.18 2.69 1.35
CA GLY A 355 -0.51 2.07 2.49
C GLY A 355 -0.52 0.53 2.56
N ALA A 356 -1.16 -0.16 1.60
CA ALA A 356 -1.24 -1.62 1.58
C ALA A 356 0.12 -2.32 1.68
N CYS A 357 1.15 -1.76 1.02
CA CYS A 357 2.51 -2.28 1.05
C CYS A 357 3.13 -2.26 2.47
N ALA A 358 2.85 -1.23 3.27
CA ALA A 358 3.28 -1.15 4.66
C ALA A 358 2.54 -2.17 5.53
N THR A 359 1.23 -2.33 5.29
CA THR A 359 0.38 -3.31 5.99
C THR A 359 0.84 -4.74 5.79
N VAL A 360 1.18 -5.15 4.56
CA VAL A 360 1.63 -6.54 4.29
C VAL A 360 3.11 -6.79 4.55
N CYS A 361 3.92 -5.73 4.71
CA CYS A 361 5.36 -5.89 4.95
C CYS A 361 5.63 -6.54 6.31
N PRO A 362 6.23 -7.76 6.35
CA PRO A 362 6.40 -8.50 7.60
C PRO A 362 7.61 -8.02 8.42
N SER A 363 8.63 -7.49 7.76
CA SER A 363 9.83 -6.97 8.41
C SER A 363 9.70 -5.52 8.88
N GLY A 364 8.73 -4.77 8.35
CA GLY A 364 8.68 -3.31 8.53
C GLY A 364 9.64 -2.55 7.61
N ALA A 365 10.22 -3.20 6.60
CA ALA A 365 11.02 -2.54 5.57
C ALA A 365 10.24 -1.45 4.82
N MET A 366 8.93 -1.61 4.68
CA MET A 366 8.02 -0.60 4.15
C MET A 366 7.16 -0.05 5.29
N THR A 367 7.16 1.27 5.48
CA THR A 367 6.34 1.94 6.49
C THR A 367 5.49 3.03 5.87
N TYR A 368 4.32 3.27 6.47
CA TYR A 368 3.40 4.31 6.04
C TYR A 368 3.80 5.65 6.67
N ALA A 369 4.15 6.62 5.83
CA ALA A 369 4.80 7.84 6.26
C ALA A 369 3.83 8.98 6.57
N TYR A 370 2.64 9.01 5.94
CA TYR A 370 1.72 10.13 6.08
C TYR A 370 0.23 9.76 5.94
N PRO A 371 -0.60 9.99 6.96
CA PRO A 371 -0.23 10.18 8.36
C PRO A 371 0.67 9.06 8.88
N SER A 372 1.60 9.38 9.77
CA SER A 372 2.48 8.34 10.31
C SER A 372 1.71 7.38 11.23
N VAL A 373 2.22 6.15 11.39
CA VAL A 373 1.64 5.19 12.35
C VAL A 373 1.62 5.76 13.78
N PRO A 374 2.67 6.45 14.28
CA PRO A 374 2.62 7.16 15.56
C PRO A 374 1.48 8.18 15.68
N ASP A 375 1.17 8.93 14.62
CA ASP A 375 0.07 9.91 14.64
C ASP A 375 -1.29 9.22 14.72
N THR A 376 -1.47 8.17 13.93
CA THR A 376 -2.69 7.36 13.97
C THR A 376 -2.85 6.71 15.35
N ALA A 377 -1.79 6.15 15.92
CA ALA A 377 -1.79 5.59 17.27
C ALA A 377 -2.09 6.63 18.35
N ARG A 378 -1.58 7.85 18.21
CA ARG A 378 -1.89 8.98 19.11
C ARG A 378 -3.37 9.33 19.05
N ARG A 379 -3.96 9.41 17.84
CA ARG A 379 -5.41 9.63 17.64
C ARG A 379 -6.23 8.53 18.29
N MET A 380 -5.92 7.27 18.03
CA MET A 380 -6.57 6.10 18.65
C MET A 380 -6.50 6.17 20.19
N ARG A 381 -5.31 6.42 20.75
CA ARG A 381 -5.11 6.53 22.19
C ARG A 381 -5.93 7.66 22.80
N THR A 382 -5.93 8.84 22.19
CA THR A 382 -6.72 9.99 22.65
C THR A 382 -8.22 9.67 22.62
N MET A 383 -8.72 9.08 21.54
CA MET A 383 -10.13 8.70 21.43
C MET A 383 -10.53 7.71 22.51
N LEU A 384 -9.78 6.61 22.66
CA LEU A 384 -10.10 5.53 23.60
C LEU A 384 -10.00 6.00 25.05
N GLN A 385 -8.96 6.77 25.40
CA GLN A 385 -8.80 7.30 26.76
C GLN A 385 -9.90 8.31 27.10
N THR A 386 -10.23 9.22 26.19
CA THR A 386 -11.33 10.18 26.42
C THR A 386 -12.68 9.48 26.51
N TYR A 387 -12.92 8.47 25.66
CA TYR A 387 -14.13 7.65 25.71
C TYR A 387 -14.28 6.95 27.06
N ALA A 388 -13.23 6.26 27.53
CA ALA A 388 -13.24 5.56 28.81
C ALA A 388 -13.39 6.53 30.00
N ALA A 389 -12.67 7.66 29.99
CA ALA A 389 -12.76 8.68 31.04
C ALA A 389 -14.16 9.32 31.14
N ALA A 390 -14.91 9.35 30.04
CA ALA A 390 -16.29 9.82 29.99
C ALA A 390 -17.31 8.74 30.43
N GLY A 391 -16.87 7.56 30.86
CA GLY A 391 -17.73 6.45 31.28
C GLY A 391 -18.16 5.50 30.15
N GLY A 392 -17.57 5.65 28.96
CA GLY A 392 -17.76 4.71 27.86
C GLY A 392 -17.18 3.34 28.18
N ARG A 393 -17.82 2.27 27.68
CA ARG A 393 -17.37 0.88 27.83
C ARG A 393 -17.40 0.18 26.47
N ASP A 394 -16.60 -0.87 26.33
CA ASP A 394 -16.62 -1.74 25.16
C ASP A 394 -16.42 -0.98 23.84
N ALA A 395 -15.44 -0.09 23.82
CA ALA A 395 -15.16 0.77 22.68
C ALA A 395 -14.86 -0.06 21.42
N CYS A 396 -15.57 0.22 20.34
CA CYS A 396 -15.34 -0.36 19.02
C CYS A 396 -14.81 0.76 18.12
N LEU A 397 -13.57 0.66 17.65
CA LEU A 397 -13.04 1.60 16.65
C LEU A 397 -13.49 1.18 15.26
N LEU A 398 -14.12 2.09 14.53
CA LEU A 398 -14.53 1.89 13.13
C LEU A 398 -13.64 2.74 12.22
N LEU A 399 -12.65 2.11 11.62
CA LEU A 399 -11.72 2.73 10.68
C LEU A 399 -12.39 2.85 9.31
N HIS A 400 -12.34 4.03 8.70
CA HIS A 400 -12.87 4.26 7.36
C HIS A 400 -12.03 5.28 6.60
N ALA A 401 -12.01 5.20 5.27
CA ALA A 401 -11.46 6.25 4.42
C ALA A 401 -12.51 7.35 4.19
N GLU A 402 -12.14 8.39 3.44
CA GLU A 402 -13.07 9.47 3.04
C GLU A 402 -14.35 8.92 2.37
N ALA A 403 -14.21 7.89 1.52
CA ALA A 403 -15.33 7.22 0.85
C ALA A 403 -16.35 6.60 1.83
N GLY A 404 -15.97 6.34 3.08
CA GLY A 404 -16.87 5.88 4.14
C GLY A 404 -17.82 6.96 4.68
N ARG A 405 -17.48 8.24 4.55
CA ARG A 405 -18.32 9.37 5.03
C ARG A 405 -19.77 9.31 4.53
N PRO A 406 -20.06 9.15 3.22
CA PRO A 406 -21.43 9.05 2.73
C PRO A 406 -22.17 7.81 3.26
N VAL A 407 -21.46 6.71 3.51
CA VAL A 407 -22.03 5.47 4.08
C VAL A 407 -22.50 5.72 5.51
N LEU A 408 -21.63 6.30 6.36
CA LEU A 408 -21.96 6.65 7.74
C LEU A 408 -23.10 7.68 7.81
N SER A 409 -23.08 8.68 6.93
CA SER A 409 -24.15 9.66 6.81
C SER A 409 -25.50 9.01 6.45
N ARG A 410 -25.49 8.05 5.53
CA ARG A 410 -26.70 7.30 5.15
C ARG A 410 -27.23 6.46 6.30
N LEU A 411 -26.37 5.77 7.06
CA LEU A 411 -26.76 5.01 8.25
C LEU A 411 -27.50 5.90 9.26
N ALA A 412 -26.97 7.09 9.54
CA ALA A 412 -27.58 8.01 10.50
C ALA A 412 -28.91 8.63 10.02
N ARG A 413 -29.05 8.83 8.70
CA ARG A 413 -30.23 9.48 8.11
C ARG A 413 -31.39 8.52 7.81
N ARG A 414 -31.09 7.24 7.58
CA ARG A 414 -32.06 6.27 7.07
C ARG A 414 -32.19 5.01 7.93
N HIS A 415 -31.28 4.79 8.89
CA HIS A 415 -31.24 3.62 9.75
C HIS A 415 -31.00 4.02 11.22
N ARG A 416 -30.42 3.13 12.05
CA ARG A 416 -30.23 3.38 13.49
C ARG A 416 -29.00 4.25 13.79
N GLY A 417 -28.20 4.57 12.78
CA GLY A 417 -26.90 5.24 12.95
C GLY A 417 -25.87 4.37 13.67
N LEU A 418 -24.73 4.96 14.03
CA LEU A 418 -23.67 4.21 14.73
C LEU A 418 -24.02 3.97 16.21
N PRO A 419 -23.82 2.75 16.75
CA PRO A 419 -23.94 2.49 18.19
C PRO A 419 -23.12 3.45 19.03
N ALA A 420 -23.52 3.73 20.28
CA ALA A 420 -22.81 4.67 21.15
C ALA A 420 -21.36 4.24 21.46
N ARG A 421 -21.08 2.94 21.41
CA ARG A 421 -19.73 2.36 21.58
C ARG A 421 -18.86 2.37 20.33
N CYS A 422 -19.45 2.61 19.16
CA CYS A 422 -18.75 2.57 17.88
C CYS A 422 -18.19 3.96 17.54
N LEU A 423 -16.87 4.09 17.61
CA LEU A 423 -16.09 5.31 17.44
C LEU A 423 -15.53 5.36 16.00
N PRO A 424 -16.09 6.17 15.09
CA PRO A 424 -15.53 6.30 13.76
C PRO A 424 -14.21 7.07 13.80
N LEU A 425 -13.18 6.49 13.20
CA LEU A 425 -11.88 7.13 12.98
C LEU A 425 -11.57 7.11 11.50
N GLU A 426 -11.53 8.30 10.92
CA GLU A 426 -11.11 8.46 9.53
C GLU A 426 -9.59 8.30 9.41
N VAL A 427 -9.17 7.47 8.45
CA VAL A 427 -7.78 7.25 8.05
C VAL A 427 -7.61 7.64 6.59
N GLN A 428 -6.37 7.92 6.17
CA GLN A 428 -6.08 8.31 4.79
C GLN A 428 -6.56 7.24 3.79
N HIS A 429 -6.32 5.97 4.10
CA HIS A 429 -6.88 4.85 3.38
C HIS A 429 -6.93 3.64 4.32
N VAL A 430 -8.01 2.87 4.28
CA VAL A 430 -8.18 1.67 5.12
C VAL A 430 -7.08 0.61 4.95
N ALA A 431 -6.46 0.53 3.77
CA ALA A 431 -5.39 -0.40 3.47
C ALA A 431 -4.07 -0.03 4.17
N SER A 432 -3.95 1.16 4.75
CA SER A 432 -2.79 1.58 5.55
C SER A 432 -2.86 1.09 7.01
N THR A 433 -3.88 0.31 7.36
CA THR A 433 -4.10 -0.23 8.71
C THR A 433 -3.81 -1.71 8.73
N GLY A 434 -3.13 -2.17 9.79
CA GLY A 434 -2.71 -3.56 9.95
C GLY A 434 -2.44 -3.92 11.40
N LEU A 435 -1.72 -5.03 11.63
CA LEU A 435 -1.39 -5.56 12.96
C LEU A 435 -0.84 -4.50 13.93
N ASP A 436 0.02 -3.60 13.43
CA ASP A 436 0.65 -2.52 14.17
C ASP A 436 -0.32 -1.42 14.61
N THR A 437 -1.45 -1.26 13.93
CA THR A 437 -2.52 -0.35 14.36
C THR A 437 -3.58 -1.07 15.21
N TRP A 438 -3.96 -2.29 14.83
CA TRP A 438 -5.08 -3.00 15.44
C TRP A 438 -4.75 -3.60 16.80
N LEU A 439 -3.58 -4.23 16.93
CA LEU A 439 -3.13 -4.74 18.23
C LEU A 439 -2.80 -3.60 19.20
N VAL A 440 -2.26 -2.48 18.68
CA VAL A 440 -2.03 -1.26 19.47
C VAL A 440 -3.37 -0.67 19.95
N ALA A 441 -4.38 -0.61 19.10
CA ALA A 441 -5.73 -0.20 19.50
C ALA A 441 -6.32 -1.09 20.61
N ALA A 442 -6.20 -2.42 20.47
CA ALA A 442 -6.62 -3.37 21.50
C ALA A 442 -5.87 -3.13 22.82
N ALA A 443 -4.54 -2.94 22.77
CA ALA A 443 -3.73 -2.62 23.94
C ALA A 443 -4.13 -1.27 24.58
N TYR A 444 -4.59 -0.29 23.80
CA TYR A 444 -5.13 0.99 24.29
C TYR A 444 -6.58 0.89 24.83
N GLY A 445 -7.19 -0.29 24.86
CA GLY A 445 -8.50 -0.51 25.45
C GLY A 445 -9.66 -0.57 24.46
N ALA A 446 -9.40 -0.65 23.16
CA ALA A 446 -10.45 -1.01 22.21
C ALA A 446 -10.90 -2.45 22.49
N SER A 447 -12.20 -2.66 22.68
CA SER A 447 -12.77 -4.01 22.67
C SER A 447 -12.68 -4.61 21.27
N GLN A 448 -12.83 -3.77 20.23
CA GLN A 448 -12.95 -4.19 18.84
C GLN A 448 -12.38 -3.15 17.89
N VAL A 449 -11.90 -3.62 16.75
CA VAL A 449 -11.49 -2.79 15.62
C VAL A 449 -12.16 -3.31 14.35
N ALA A 450 -12.92 -2.42 13.71
CA ALA A 450 -13.57 -2.66 12.44
C ALA A 450 -12.96 -1.79 11.35
N VAL A 451 -12.96 -2.31 10.12
CA VAL A 451 -12.56 -1.56 8.93
C VAL A 451 -13.74 -1.57 7.95
N LEU A 452 -14.20 -0.39 7.57
CA LEU A 452 -15.27 -0.22 6.57
C LEU A 452 -14.69 -0.05 5.18
N LEU A 453 -14.96 -1.02 4.30
CA LEU A 453 -14.66 -0.98 2.88
C LEU A 453 -15.82 -0.30 2.15
N ALA A 454 -15.54 0.84 1.50
CA ALA A 454 -16.56 1.65 0.85
C ALA A 454 -16.91 1.16 -0.58
N GLY A 455 -16.05 0.31 -1.17
CA GLY A 455 -16.23 -0.32 -2.48
C GLY A 455 -15.33 0.25 -3.57
N ASP A 456 -14.51 1.26 -3.27
CA ASP A 456 -13.51 1.84 -4.18
C ASP A 456 -12.12 1.18 -4.02
N GLU A 457 -11.95 0.34 -3.00
CA GLU A 457 -10.71 -0.37 -2.71
C GLU A 457 -10.41 -1.47 -3.74
N ALA A 458 -9.11 -1.72 -3.99
CA ALA A 458 -8.69 -2.83 -4.84
C ALA A 458 -9.04 -4.17 -4.17
N PRO A 459 -9.49 -5.20 -4.93
CA PRO A 459 -9.84 -6.51 -4.37
C PRO A 459 -8.70 -7.14 -3.53
N ALA A 460 -7.45 -6.97 -3.97
CA ALA A 460 -6.27 -7.47 -3.25
C ALA A 460 -6.11 -6.84 -1.85
N TYR A 461 -6.61 -5.61 -1.63
CA TYR A 461 -6.57 -4.99 -0.31
C TYR A 461 -7.48 -5.70 0.68
N ARG A 462 -8.69 -6.08 0.25
CA ARG A 462 -9.64 -6.83 1.07
C ARG A 462 -9.05 -8.16 1.52
N GLU A 463 -8.46 -8.91 0.59
CA GLU A 463 -7.83 -10.20 0.89
C GLU A 463 -6.65 -10.04 1.87
N ALA A 464 -5.80 -9.06 1.63
CA ALA A 464 -4.66 -8.77 2.51
C ALA A 464 -5.11 -8.36 3.92
N LEU A 465 -6.12 -7.50 4.04
CA LEU A 465 -6.66 -7.06 5.33
C LEU A 465 -7.32 -8.23 6.07
N ALA A 466 -8.09 -9.07 5.38
CA ALA A 466 -8.74 -10.24 5.96
C ALA A 466 -7.70 -11.23 6.54
N ALA A 467 -6.66 -11.54 5.76
CA ALA A 467 -5.58 -12.42 6.21
C ALA A 467 -4.82 -11.85 7.42
N GLN A 468 -4.58 -10.54 7.47
CA GLN A 468 -3.98 -9.89 8.64
C GLN A 468 -4.92 -9.90 9.85
N MET A 469 -6.23 -9.72 9.65
CA MET A 469 -7.21 -9.76 10.75
C MET A 469 -7.34 -11.17 11.35
N GLU A 470 -7.26 -12.22 10.54
CA GLU A 470 -7.22 -13.61 11.02
C GLU A 470 -6.02 -13.85 11.95
N ILE A 471 -4.85 -13.32 11.59
CA ILE A 471 -3.65 -13.39 12.44
C ILE A 471 -3.87 -12.62 13.75
N ALA A 472 -4.41 -11.39 13.66
CA ALA A 472 -4.69 -10.57 14.84
C ALA A 472 -5.67 -11.26 15.80
N GLU A 473 -6.74 -11.83 15.23
CA GLU A 473 -7.79 -12.55 15.94
C GLU A 473 -7.22 -13.79 16.64
N THR A 474 -6.40 -14.58 15.93
CA THR A 474 -5.71 -15.75 16.50
C THR A 474 -4.82 -15.37 17.69
N ILE A 475 -4.10 -14.24 17.59
CA ILE A 475 -3.24 -13.74 18.68
C ILE A 475 -4.08 -13.37 19.90
N VAL A 476 -5.13 -12.54 19.75
CA VAL A 476 -5.91 -12.08 20.91
C VAL A 476 -6.73 -13.22 21.54
N GLN A 477 -7.32 -14.10 20.74
CA GLN A 477 -8.00 -15.29 21.25
C GLN A 477 -7.03 -16.24 21.95
N GLY A 478 -5.83 -16.43 21.39
CA GLY A 478 -4.76 -17.22 22.01
C GLY A 478 -4.31 -16.70 23.38
N LEU A 479 -4.44 -15.39 23.62
CA LEU A 479 -4.17 -14.74 24.92
C LEU A 479 -5.39 -14.75 25.87
N GLY A 480 -6.53 -15.33 25.46
CA GLY A 480 -7.74 -15.43 26.27
C GLY A 480 -8.63 -14.19 26.24
N TYR A 481 -8.54 -13.35 25.21
CA TYR A 481 -9.53 -12.30 24.97
C TYR A 481 -10.71 -12.90 24.21
N ASP A 482 -11.81 -13.16 24.93
CA ASP A 482 -13.01 -13.80 24.38
C ASP A 482 -13.83 -12.85 23.49
N GLY A 483 -14.44 -13.41 22.45
CA GLY A 483 -15.34 -12.71 21.53
C GLY A 483 -14.63 -12.25 20.25
N PRO A 484 -15.38 -11.72 19.28
CA PRO A 484 -14.82 -11.29 18.01
C PRO A 484 -14.18 -9.90 18.15
N HIS A 485 -12.90 -9.75 17.79
CA HIS A 485 -12.16 -8.50 17.98
C HIS A 485 -11.96 -7.70 16.68
N PHE A 486 -11.72 -8.39 15.56
CA PHE A 486 -11.38 -7.75 14.29
C PHE A 486 -12.39 -8.11 13.21
N ARG A 487 -12.88 -7.12 12.45
CA ARG A 487 -13.87 -7.36 11.38
C ARG A 487 -13.78 -6.39 10.21
N LEU A 488 -13.96 -6.91 9.00
CA LEU A 488 -14.21 -6.11 7.81
C LEU A 488 -15.71 -5.95 7.60
N PHE A 489 -16.15 -4.73 7.32
CA PHE A 489 -17.51 -4.42 6.89
C PHE A 489 -17.50 -3.90 5.47
N GLU A 490 -18.49 -4.31 4.67
CA GLU A 490 -18.64 -3.85 3.29
C GLU A 490 -19.84 -2.91 3.18
N ALA A 491 -19.69 -1.80 2.46
CA ALA A 491 -20.72 -0.75 2.35
C ALA A 491 -21.91 -1.11 1.44
N GLY A 492 -21.95 -2.31 0.84
CA GLY A 492 -22.87 -2.69 -0.23
C GLY A 492 -24.36 -2.45 0.10
N ASP A 493 -24.89 -3.10 1.15
CA ASP A 493 -26.25 -2.86 1.64
C ASP A 493 -26.21 -2.14 2.99
N ALA A 494 -26.73 -0.91 3.03
CA ALA A 494 -26.79 -0.11 4.25
C ALA A 494 -27.64 -0.75 5.35
N ALA A 495 -28.69 -1.50 5.00
CA ALA A 495 -29.52 -2.20 5.98
C ALA A 495 -28.79 -3.42 6.56
N ALA A 496 -28.03 -4.16 5.75
CA ALA A 496 -27.15 -5.22 6.24
C ALA A 496 -26.05 -4.68 7.14
N LEU A 497 -25.34 -3.63 6.71
CA LEU A 497 -24.30 -2.99 7.51
C LEU A 497 -24.82 -2.48 8.85
N ASP A 498 -26.01 -1.86 8.86
CA ASP A 498 -26.67 -1.45 10.10
C ASP A 498 -26.96 -2.64 11.02
N ARG A 499 -27.50 -3.75 10.50
CA ARG A 499 -27.70 -4.97 11.31
C ARG A 499 -26.39 -5.50 11.87
N GLU A 500 -25.40 -5.69 11.01
CA GLU A 500 -24.14 -6.29 11.41
C GLU A 500 -23.38 -5.46 12.45
N LEU A 501 -23.38 -4.13 12.34
CA LEU A 501 -22.75 -3.25 13.35
C LEU A 501 -23.43 -3.33 14.71
N TRP A 502 -24.76 -3.41 14.74
CA TRP A 502 -25.53 -3.46 15.98
C TRP A 502 -25.53 -4.84 16.62
N ASP A 503 -25.52 -5.89 15.81
CA ASP A 503 -25.56 -7.29 16.26
C ASP A 503 -24.17 -7.84 16.58
N TRP A 504 -23.09 -7.08 16.33
CA TRP A 504 -21.73 -7.49 16.66
C TRP A 504 -21.48 -7.42 18.17
N PRO A 505 -21.36 -8.57 18.89
CA PRO A 505 -21.18 -8.59 20.33
C PRO A 505 -19.81 -8.04 20.71
N ALA A 506 -19.71 -7.32 21.83
CA ALA A 506 -18.43 -6.79 22.30
C ALA A 506 -17.45 -7.91 22.69
N GLY A 507 -16.19 -7.77 22.28
CA GLY A 507 -15.10 -8.60 22.75
C GLY A 507 -14.56 -8.14 24.11
N ARG A 508 -13.87 -9.03 24.83
CA ARG A 508 -13.23 -8.72 26.11
C ARG A 508 -12.06 -7.76 25.90
N CYS A 509 -12.06 -6.59 26.55
CA CYS A 509 -10.93 -5.66 26.50
C CYS A 509 -9.92 -5.89 27.64
N VAL A 510 -8.75 -5.26 27.49
CA VAL A 510 -7.78 -5.12 28.60
C VAL A 510 -8.40 -4.38 29.78
N GLN A 511 -8.01 -4.75 31.00
CA GLN A 511 -8.46 -4.05 32.21
C GLN A 511 -7.74 -2.71 32.37
N THR A 512 -6.44 -2.69 32.08
CA THR A 512 -5.59 -1.50 32.15
C THR A 512 -5.11 -1.14 30.74
N PRO A 513 -5.58 -0.02 30.16
CA PRO A 513 -5.08 0.48 28.88
C PRO A 513 -3.57 0.76 28.90
N ALA A 514 -2.91 0.49 27.77
CA ALA A 514 -1.49 0.75 27.61
C ALA A 514 -1.16 2.25 27.58
N THR A 515 0.04 2.59 28.05
CA THR A 515 0.56 3.97 28.07
C THR A 515 1.74 4.19 27.12
N PHE A 516 2.30 3.12 26.53
CA PHE A 516 3.40 3.23 25.58
C PHE A 516 2.99 4.07 24.36
N ALA A 517 3.97 4.70 23.70
CA ALA A 517 3.77 5.36 22.42
C ALA A 517 4.21 4.39 21.31
N ALA A 518 3.32 4.11 20.36
CA ALA A 518 3.70 3.34 19.18
C ALA A 518 4.70 4.16 18.33
N GLY A 519 5.75 3.50 17.87
CA GLY A 519 6.78 4.08 17.02
C GLY A 519 6.60 3.72 15.54
N SER A 520 7.43 4.31 14.69
CA SER A 520 7.46 4.02 13.25
C SER A 520 8.02 2.62 12.92
N ASP A 521 8.74 2.00 13.86
CA ASP A 521 9.17 0.60 13.70
C ASP A 521 7.98 -0.34 13.96
N LYS A 522 7.50 -0.95 12.87
CA LYS A 522 6.30 -1.79 12.87
C LYS A 522 6.39 -2.93 13.87
N ARG A 523 7.50 -3.68 13.86
CA ARG A 523 7.66 -4.88 14.69
C ARG A 523 7.71 -4.52 16.17
N THR A 524 8.43 -3.46 16.52
CA THR A 524 8.49 -2.95 17.90
C THR A 524 7.09 -2.60 18.40
N SER A 525 6.31 -1.82 17.64
CA SER A 525 4.94 -1.45 18.02
C SER A 525 4.02 -2.66 18.19
N VAL A 526 4.08 -3.63 17.27
CA VAL A 526 3.31 -4.89 17.39
C VAL A 526 3.70 -5.65 18.64
N PHE A 527 5.00 -5.83 18.91
CA PHE A 527 5.45 -6.57 20.08
C PHE A 527 5.18 -5.84 21.39
N MET A 528 5.22 -4.51 21.44
CA MET A 528 4.78 -3.75 22.63
C MET A 528 3.30 -3.99 22.93
N ALA A 529 2.46 -4.04 21.90
CA ALA A 529 1.05 -4.37 22.04
C ALA A 529 0.85 -5.82 22.54
N ILE A 530 1.51 -6.80 21.90
CA ILE A 530 1.43 -8.22 22.28
C ILE A 530 1.90 -8.41 23.73
N GLU A 531 3.03 -7.83 24.12
CA GLU A 531 3.55 -7.92 25.49
C GLU A 531 2.59 -7.31 26.52
N HIS A 532 1.95 -6.18 26.18
CA HIS A 532 0.94 -5.57 27.04
C HIS A 532 -0.30 -6.45 27.20
N LEU A 533 -0.78 -7.02 26.10
CA LEU A 533 -1.91 -7.95 26.08
C LEU A 533 -1.58 -9.23 26.86
N ALA A 534 -0.38 -9.79 26.70
CA ALA A 534 0.07 -11.01 27.37
C ALA A 534 0.20 -10.84 28.88
N LYS A 535 0.63 -9.67 29.37
CA LYS A 535 0.68 -9.37 30.81
C LYS A 535 -0.69 -9.38 31.50
N GLN A 536 -1.76 -9.21 30.73
CA GLN A 536 -3.15 -9.23 31.20
C GLN A 536 -3.94 -10.44 30.67
N ALA A 537 -3.24 -11.41 30.06
CA ALA A 537 -3.84 -12.61 29.52
C ALA A 537 -4.50 -13.44 30.64
N LEU A 538 -5.66 -14.03 30.33
CA LEU A 538 -6.36 -14.94 31.24
C LEU A 538 -5.70 -16.31 31.29
N HIS A 539 -4.95 -16.66 30.25
CA HIS A 539 -4.29 -17.95 30.11
C HIS A 539 -2.79 -17.73 29.99
N ALA A 540 -2.04 -18.28 30.95
CA ALA A 540 -0.59 -18.39 30.81
C ALA A 540 -0.30 -19.37 29.67
N ARG A 541 0.34 -18.87 28.61
CA ARG A 541 0.83 -19.65 27.49
C ARG A 541 2.25 -19.24 27.16
N GLU A 542 3.06 -20.23 26.79
CA GLU A 542 4.41 -19.99 26.29
C GLU A 542 4.38 -19.63 24.81
N GLU A 543 3.42 -20.17 24.05
CA GLU A 543 3.27 -19.93 22.62
C GLU A 543 1.82 -19.95 22.13
N ILE A 544 1.60 -19.34 20.97
CA ILE A 544 0.33 -19.36 20.24
C ILE A 544 0.59 -19.91 18.83
N PRO A 545 -0.04 -21.02 18.41
CA PRO A 545 0.04 -21.48 17.03
C PRO A 545 -0.65 -20.48 16.11
N LEU A 546 -0.06 -20.20 14.95
CA LEU A 546 -0.57 -19.21 14.01
C LEU A 546 -0.94 -19.85 12.66
N PRO A 547 -1.85 -19.24 11.89
CA PRO A 547 -2.18 -19.71 10.54
C PRO A 547 -0.98 -19.62 9.60
N ALA A 548 -1.00 -20.43 8.53
CA ALA A 548 0.01 -20.39 7.48
C ALA A 548 0.12 -18.99 6.86
N GLY A 549 1.35 -18.57 6.51
CA GLY A 549 1.61 -17.22 5.99
C GLY A 549 1.80 -16.14 7.06
N SER A 550 1.68 -16.47 8.35
CA SER A 550 1.95 -15.54 9.44
C SER A 550 3.39 -15.01 9.42
N PRO A 551 3.61 -13.73 9.77
CA PRO A 551 4.94 -13.12 9.80
C PRO A 551 5.71 -13.40 11.10
N PHE A 552 5.22 -14.33 11.93
CA PHE A 552 5.82 -14.78 13.17
C PHE A 552 5.91 -16.30 13.13
N GLY A 553 7.00 -16.84 13.66
CA GLY A 553 7.19 -18.27 13.71
C GLY A 553 8.62 -18.64 14.01
N THR A 554 8.78 -19.94 14.22
CA THR A 554 10.08 -20.55 14.47
C THR A 554 10.57 -21.29 13.24
N ILE A 555 11.82 -21.73 13.29
CA ILE A 555 12.36 -22.68 12.31
C ILE A 555 12.80 -23.95 13.00
N GLU A 556 12.69 -25.05 12.28
CA GLU A 556 13.17 -26.37 12.69
C GLU A 556 14.34 -26.74 11.79
N VAL A 557 15.44 -27.19 12.41
CA VAL A 557 16.67 -27.56 11.69
C VAL A 557 16.89 -29.05 11.87
N ASP A 558 16.91 -29.77 10.74
CA ASP A 558 17.33 -31.17 10.70
C ASP A 558 18.83 -31.25 11.04
N ARG A 559 19.11 -31.78 12.24
CA ARG A 559 20.46 -31.91 12.78
C ARG A 559 21.28 -33.00 12.10
N ASP A 560 20.65 -33.88 11.32
CA ASP A 560 21.27 -34.96 10.55
C ASP A 560 21.52 -34.56 9.09
N ALA A 561 20.79 -33.57 8.56
CA ALA A 561 21.10 -32.95 7.27
C ALA A 561 22.01 -31.69 7.36
N CYS A 562 21.86 -30.85 8.39
CA CYS A 562 22.56 -29.57 8.49
C CYS A 562 24.09 -29.71 8.60
N THR A 563 24.85 -29.06 7.72
CA THR A 563 26.33 -29.09 7.72
C THR A 563 26.98 -27.92 8.46
N LEU A 564 26.18 -26.98 9.00
CA LEU A 564 26.64 -25.71 9.56
C LEU A 564 27.51 -24.89 8.60
N CYS A 565 27.14 -24.86 7.31
CA CYS A 565 27.76 -23.97 6.31
C CYS A 565 27.43 -22.48 6.50
N LEU A 566 26.47 -22.17 7.39
CA LEU A 566 26.02 -20.82 7.74
C LEU A 566 25.48 -19.96 6.59
N ALA A 567 25.20 -20.55 5.42
CA ALA A 567 24.57 -19.84 4.31
C ALA A 567 23.22 -19.20 4.72
N CYS A 568 22.47 -19.89 5.59
CA CYS A 568 21.22 -19.38 6.14
C CYS A 568 21.39 -18.09 6.97
N VAL A 569 22.49 -17.96 7.73
CA VAL A 569 22.85 -16.75 8.49
C VAL A 569 23.11 -15.59 7.53
N GLY A 570 23.95 -15.82 6.51
CA GLY A 570 24.26 -14.79 5.50
C GLY A 570 23.04 -14.36 4.66
N SER A 571 22.05 -15.23 4.49
CA SER A 571 20.81 -14.91 3.77
C SER A 571 19.72 -14.23 4.60
N CYS A 572 19.88 -14.13 5.93
CA CYS A 572 18.84 -13.65 6.83
C CYS A 572 18.84 -12.11 6.91
N PRO A 573 17.85 -11.40 6.32
CA PRO A 573 17.86 -9.93 6.26
C PRO A 573 17.51 -9.27 7.61
N THR A 574 16.89 -10.01 8.53
CA THR A 574 16.43 -9.49 9.82
C THR A 574 17.29 -9.95 10.99
N SER A 575 18.43 -10.59 10.71
CA SER A 575 19.34 -11.13 11.74
C SER A 575 18.62 -12.02 12.76
N ALA A 576 17.69 -12.85 12.28
CA ALA A 576 17.03 -13.87 13.08
C ALA A 576 17.90 -15.13 13.27
N LEU A 577 18.84 -15.37 12.35
CA LEU A 577 19.83 -16.44 12.44
C LEU A 577 21.19 -15.84 12.72
N LEU A 578 21.93 -16.46 13.62
CA LEU A 578 23.23 -15.99 14.11
C LEU A 578 24.24 -17.12 14.09
N ASP A 579 25.49 -16.80 13.77
CA ASP A 579 26.62 -17.69 13.93
C ASP A 579 27.26 -17.54 15.33
N ASN A 580 28.28 -18.35 15.59
CA ASN A 580 29.13 -18.21 16.76
C ASN A 580 30.59 -18.26 16.30
N PRO A 581 31.37 -17.17 16.46
CA PRO A 581 32.76 -17.13 16.01
C PRO A 581 33.68 -18.14 16.71
N ALA A 582 33.32 -18.60 17.91
CA ALA A 582 34.15 -19.50 18.72
C ALA A 582 33.83 -20.98 18.51
N LYS A 583 32.63 -21.32 18.01
CA LYS A 583 32.16 -22.70 17.90
C LYS A 583 31.28 -22.88 16.66
N PRO A 584 31.30 -24.05 15.99
CA PRO A 584 30.34 -24.34 14.94
C PRO A 584 28.93 -24.48 15.52
N GLN A 585 28.20 -23.38 15.52
CA GLN A 585 26.90 -23.27 16.15
C GLN A 585 25.99 -22.36 15.32
N LEU A 586 24.74 -22.78 15.18
CA LEU A 586 23.66 -22.00 14.59
C LEU A 586 22.67 -21.63 15.69
N SER A 587 22.45 -20.32 15.86
CA SER A 587 21.54 -19.76 16.85
C SER A 587 20.41 -18.97 16.19
N PHE A 588 19.29 -18.82 16.90
CA PHE A 588 18.07 -18.21 16.37
C PHE A 588 17.38 -17.30 17.40
N ILE A 589 16.92 -16.14 16.94
CA ILE A 589 16.08 -15.20 17.70
C ILE A 589 14.71 -15.13 17.03
N GLU A 590 13.70 -15.72 17.67
CA GLU A 590 12.36 -15.86 17.09
C GLU A 590 11.69 -14.51 16.84
N ARG A 591 11.88 -13.53 17.73
CA ARG A 591 11.36 -12.16 17.59
C ARG A 591 11.80 -11.47 16.29
N ASN A 592 12.96 -11.83 15.75
CA ASN A 592 13.48 -11.22 14.54
C ASN A 592 12.99 -11.94 13.27
N CYS A 593 12.48 -13.16 13.39
CA CYS A 593 12.04 -13.94 12.25
C CYS A 593 10.76 -13.34 11.62
N VAL A 594 10.76 -13.28 10.29
CA VAL A 594 9.65 -12.77 9.47
C VAL A 594 9.05 -13.85 8.57
N GLN A 595 9.47 -15.11 8.75
CA GLN A 595 8.99 -16.28 7.99
C GLN A 595 9.09 -16.10 6.46
N CYS A 596 10.18 -15.49 5.98
CA CYS A 596 10.37 -15.14 4.56
C CYS A 596 10.93 -16.27 3.67
N GLY A 597 11.21 -17.47 4.19
CA GLY A 597 11.68 -18.57 3.35
C GLY A 597 13.15 -18.53 2.92
N LEU A 598 13.83 -17.38 2.96
CA LEU A 598 15.20 -17.22 2.41
C LEU A 598 16.21 -18.23 2.97
N CYS A 599 16.17 -18.52 4.27
CA CYS A 599 17.08 -19.47 4.90
C CYS A 599 16.90 -20.90 4.35
N ALA A 600 15.66 -21.34 4.15
CA ALA A 600 15.37 -22.65 3.57
C ALA A 600 15.74 -22.69 2.09
N ALA A 601 15.38 -21.65 1.32
CA ALA A 601 15.72 -21.55 -0.09
C ALA A 601 17.25 -21.56 -0.31
N THR A 602 18.02 -20.97 0.59
CA THR A 602 19.49 -20.94 0.55
C THR A 602 20.15 -22.22 1.04
N CYS A 603 19.48 -23.04 1.84
CA CYS A 603 20.07 -24.25 2.43
C CYS A 603 20.40 -25.29 1.34
N PRO A 604 21.68 -25.65 1.14
CA PRO A 604 22.05 -26.63 0.11
C PRO A 604 21.62 -28.06 0.46
N GLU A 605 21.40 -28.35 1.74
CA GLU A 605 21.01 -29.67 2.24
C GLU A 605 19.51 -29.76 2.60
N ASN A 606 18.71 -28.74 2.27
CA ASN A 606 17.27 -28.67 2.56
C ASN A 606 16.89 -28.94 4.04
N ALA A 607 17.76 -28.54 4.98
CA ALA A 607 17.66 -28.90 6.39
C ALA A 607 16.74 -27.98 7.23
N ILE A 608 15.96 -27.08 6.63
CA ILE A 608 15.20 -26.05 7.37
C ILE A 608 13.71 -26.13 7.03
N ALA A 609 12.88 -26.28 8.06
CA ALA A 609 11.42 -26.21 7.99
C ALA A 609 10.87 -25.01 8.81
N PHE A 610 9.64 -24.60 8.52
CA PHE A 610 8.96 -23.46 9.15
C PHE A 610 7.78 -23.91 9.98
N SER A 611 7.61 -23.28 11.15
CA SER A 611 6.47 -23.51 12.02
C SER A 611 5.88 -22.16 12.45
N PRO A 612 4.75 -21.74 11.84
CA PRO A 612 4.07 -20.49 12.18
C PRO A 612 3.54 -20.53 13.61
N ARG A 613 4.10 -19.67 14.46
CA ARG A 613 3.73 -19.54 15.87
C ARG A 613 4.20 -18.20 16.43
N LEU A 614 3.74 -17.87 17.63
CA LEU A 614 4.19 -16.70 18.38
C LEU A 614 4.63 -17.14 19.78
N ALA A 615 5.95 -17.19 20.02
CA ALA A 615 6.49 -17.29 21.37
C ALA A 615 6.24 -16.01 22.17
N LEU A 616 5.76 -16.15 23.41
CA LEU A 616 5.35 -15.06 24.29
C LEU A 616 6.38 -14.75 25.39
N GLY A 617 7.28 -15.68 25.70
CA GLY A 617 8.24 -15.54 26.79
C GLY A 617 9.52 -14.78 26.42
N ALA A 618 10.40 -14.62 27.40
CA ALA A 618 11.65 -13.89 27.24
C ALA A 618 12.62 -14.59 26.25
N GLU A 619 12.48 -15.90 26.10
CA GLU A 619 13.22 -16.72 25.13
C GLU A 619 12.98 -16.30 23.68
N SER A 620 11.85 -15.66 23.37
CA SER A 620 11.61 -15.13 22.03
C SER A 620 12.62 -14.04 21.63
N LYS A 621 13.23 -13.37 22.63
CA LYS A 621 14.16 -12.25 22.46
C LYS A 621 15.62 -12.66 22.55
N SER A 622 15.91 -13.87 23.06
CA SER A 622 17.27 -14.36 23.22
C SER A 622 17.66 -15.33 22.11
N ALA A 623 18.96 -15.41 21.84
CA ALA A 623 19.49 -16.38 20.90
C ALA A 623 19.40 -17.79 21.51
N ARG A 624 18.63 -18.69 20.87
CA ARG A 624 18.58 -20.11 21.21
C ARG A 624 19.39 -20.93 20.21
N VAL A 625 20.14 -21.91 20.70
CA VAL A 625 20.95 -22.80 19.84
C VAL A 625 20.02 -23.78 19.13
N LEU A 626 20.05 -23.80 17.79
CA LEU A 626 19.32 -24.76 16.98
C LEU A 626 20.15 -26.03 16.73
N HIS A 627 21.44 -25.84 16.45
CA HIS A 627 22.37 -26.92 16.17
C HIS A 627 23.81 -26.51 16.51
N GLU A 628 24.59 -27.47 17.02
CA GLU A 628 26.02 -27.33 17.34
C GLU A 628 26.71 -28.63 16.94
N THR A 629 27.93 -28.54 16.38
CA THR A 629 28.76 -29.70 16.06
C THR A 629 30.19 -29.49 16.52
N ALA A 630 30.94 -30.58 16.69
CA ALA A 630 32.37 -30.51 16.93
C ALA A 630 33.13 -29.94 15.71
N ILE A 631 34.27 -29.32 16.00
CA ILE A 631 35.23 -28.86 15.00
C ILE A 631 36.06 -30.06 14.57
N PHE A 632 36.14 -30.30 13.27
CA PHE A 632 37.12 -31.21 12.70
C PHE A 632 38.49 -30.53 12.69
N ASN A 633 39.44 -31.11 13.41
CA ASN A 633 40.81 -30.63 13.48
C ASN A 633 41.70 -31.39 12.51
N CYS A 634 42.71 -30.71 11.99
CA CYS A 634 43.72 -31.31 11.11
C CYS A 634 44.36 -32.52 11.80
N ILE A 635 44.33 -33.68 11.14
CA ILE A 635 44.90 -34.92 11.67
C ILE A 635 46.42 -34.85 11.89
N ALA A 636 47.10 -33.85 11.30
CA ALA A 636 48.54 -33.68 11.41
C ALA A 636 48.97 -32.59 12.42
N CYS A 637 48.26 -31.46 12.51
CA CYS A 637 48.68 -30.32 13.33
C CYS A 637 47.62 -29.80 14.31
N GLY A 638 46.41 -30.38 14.31
CA GLY A 638 45.31 -29.96 15.19
C GLY A 638 44.62 -28.65 14.80
N LYS A 639 45.06 -27.96 13.73
CA LYS A 639 44.42 -26.71 13.24
C LYS A 639 42.98 -26.98 12.81
N ALA A 640 42.03 -26.15 13.24
CA ALA A 640 40.63 -26.24 12.84
C ALA A 640 40.46 -26.16 11.31
N LEU A 641 39.73 -27.12 10.73
CA LEU A 641 39.48 -27.23 9.29
C LEU A 641 38.03 -26.87 8.91
N GLY A 642 37.08 -27.22 9.76
CA GLY A 642 35.65 -27.07 9.49
C GLY A 642 34.82 -27.91 10.44
N THR A 643 33.54 -28.12 10.14
CA THR A 643 32.68 -29.01 10.95
C THR A 643 32.94 -30.47 10.60
N GLU A 644 32.86 -31.37 11.60
CA GLU A 644 33.00 -32.82 11.37
C GLU A 644 32.07 -33.32 10.27
N LYS A 645 30.86 -32.79 10.24
CA LYS A 645 29.83 -33.18 9.28
C LYS A 645 30.07 -32.67 7.87
N MET A 646 30.57 -31.45 7.71
CA MET A 646 30.97 -30.93 6.41
C MET A 646 32.12 -31.75 5.84
N ILE A 647 33.15 -32.04 6.65
CA ILE A 647 34.28 -32.87 6.23
C ILE A 647 33.83 -34.29 5.91
N GLY A 648 32.97 -34.90 6.74
CA GLY A 648 32.39 -36.22 6.50
C GLY A 648 31.59 -36.30 5.20
N THR A 649 30.71 -35.32 4.95
CA THR A 649 29.88 -35.26 3.72
C THR A 649 30.74 -35.07 2.48
N MET A 650 31.75 -34.18 2.55
CA MET A 650 32.71 -33.97 1.47
C MET A 650 33.49 -35.27 1.17
N LEU A 651 34.00 -35.94 2.20
CA LEU A 651 34.70 -37.22 2.06
C LEU A 651 33.81 -38.29 1.44
N ALA A 652 32.55 -38.42 1.89
CA ALA A 652 31.60 -39.37 1.35
C ALA A 652 31.31 -39.13 -0.14
N ARG A 653 31.12 -37.86 -0.56
CA ARG A 653 30.90 -37.51 -1.98
C ARG A 653 32.14 -37.72 -2.85
N LEU A 654 33.33 -37.49 -2.30
CA LEU A 654 34.60 -37.58 -3.05
C LEU A 654 35.23 -38.98 -3.03
N ALA A 655 34.84 -39.86 -2.11
CA ALA A 655 35.39 -41.21 -1.97
C ALA A 655 35.25 -42.06 -3.25
N SER A 656 34.21 -41.82 -4.05
CA SER A 656 33.97 -42.55 -5.30
C SER A 656 34.57 -41.87 -6.55
N HIS A 657 35.25 -40.74 -6.41
CA HIS A 657 35.77 -39.97 -7.55
C HIS A 657 37.19 -40.44 -7.92
N SER A 658 37.44 -40.68 -9.21
CA SER A 658 38.69 -41.27 -9.74
C SER A 658 39.96 -40.52 -9.32
N MET A 659 39.90 -39.18 -9.19
CA MET A 659 41.01 -38.34 -8.68
C MET A 659 41.44 -38.64 -7.23
N PHE A 660 40.64 -39.35 -6.43
CA PHE A 660 40.96 -39.70 -5.04
C PHE A 660 41.16 -41.21 -4.83
N ALA A 661 41.39 -41.96 -5.91
CA ALA A 661 41.62 -43.41 -5.86
C ALA A 661 42.99 -43.80 -5.28
N GLU A 662 43.94 -42.87 -5.21
CA GLU A 662 45.29 -43.14 -4.68
C GLU A 662 45.29 -43.36 -3.15
N PRO A 663 46.09 -44.30 -2.63
CA PRO A 663 46.26 -44.51 -1.20
C PRO A 663 46.67 -43.23 -0.46
N GLY A 664 45.90 -42.84 0.56
CA GLY A 664 46.15 -41.64 1.36
C GLY A 664 45.57 -40.33 0.80
N ALA A 665 44.96 -40.33 -0.39
CA ALA A 665 44.34 -39.12 -0.96
C ALA A 665 43.17 -38.58 -0.12
N LEU A 666 42.37 -39.47 0.48
CA LEU A 666 41.27 -39.09 1.39
C LEU A 666 41.79 -38.61 2.77
N GLU A 667 42.92 -39.13 3.24
CA GLU A 667 43.56 -38.65 4.48
C GLU A 667 44.08 -37.22 4.31
N ARG A 668 44.65 -36.89 3.15
CA ARG A 668 45.04 -35.51 2.80
C ARG A 668 43.86 -34.53 2.83
N LEU A 669 42.64 -34.98 2.52
CA LEU A 669 41.45 -34.16 2.63
C LEU A 669 41.12 -33.74 4.07
N LYS A 670 41.61 -34.52 5.06
CA LYS A 670 41.51 -34.25 6.51
C LYS A 670 42.67 -33.39 7.06
N MET A 671 43.60 -32.94 6.20
CA MET A 671 44.72 -32.09 6.57
C MET A 671 44.49 -30.63 6.15
N CYS A 672 45.03 -29.67 6.92
CA CYS A 672 45.00 -28.25 6.56
C CYS A 672 45.86 -27.99 5.32
N ALA A 673 45.69 -26.82 4.69
CA ALA A 673 46.43 -26.46 3.46
C ALA A 673 47.94 -26.66 3.61
N ASP A 674 48.52 -26.25 4.74
CA ASP A 674 49.95 -26.36 5.03
C ASP A 674 50.38 -27.83 5.16
N CYS A 675 49.69 -28.61 6.00
CA CYS A 675 50.00 -30.02 6.20
C CYS A 675 49.79 -30.87 4.94
N ARG A 676 48.81 -30.52 4.11
CA ARG A 676 48.56 -31.19 2.83
C ARG A 676 49.72 -30.99 1.86
N VAL A 677 50.27 -29.78 1.77
CA VAL A 677 51.47 -29.51 0.94
C VAL A 677 52.67 -30.28 1.47
N ILE A 678 52.89 -30.30 2.79
CA ILE A 678 53.98 -31.05 3.41
C ILE A 678 53.88 -32.55 3.09
N ASP A 679 52.69 -33.14 3.20
CA ASP A 679 52.46 -34.55 2.88
C ASP A 679 52.71 -34.87 1.40
N MET A 680 52.22 -34.02 0.50
CA MET A 680 52.45 -34.18 -0.95
C MET A 680 53.93 -34.11 -1.34
N MET A 681 54.71 -33.24 -0.69
CA MET A 681 56.15 -33.14 -0.93
C MET A 681 56.94 -34.33 -0.35
N LYS A 682 56.43 -34.99 0.70
CA LYS A 682 57.06 -36.20 1.25
C LYS A 682 56.84 -37.45 0.38
N GLN A 683 55.72 -37.54 -0.35
CA GLN A 683 55.42 -38.69 -1.21
C GLN A 683 56.07 -38.60 -2.61
N LYS A 684 56.34 -37.40 -3.13
CA LYS A 684 57.23 -37.23 -4.29
C LYS A 684 58.66 -37.36 -3.80
N GLY A 685 59.23 -38.57 -3.87
CA GLY A 685 60.59 -38.84 -3.41
C GLY A 685 61.60 -37.75 -3.81
N GLY A 686 62.25 -37.19 -2.79
CA GLY A 686 63.57 -36.56 -2.79
C GLY A 686 63.90 -35.58 -3.91
N VAL A 687 63.89 -34.28 -3.59
CA VAL A 687 65.02 -33.41 -3.94
C VAL A 687 65.45 -32.72 -2.66
N ASP A 688 66.58 -33.15 -2.11
CA ASP A 688 67.30 -32.38 -1.09
C ASP A 688 67.85 -31.14 -1.80
N ILE A 689 67.71 -29.96 -1.21
CA ILE A 689 68.25 -28.71 -1.74
C ILE A 689 69.79 -28.70 -1.76
N ARG A 690 70.43 -29.73 -1.20
CA ARG A 690 71.87 -30.00 -1.30
C ARG A 690 72.29 -30.70 -2.59
N ASP A 691 71.34 -31.13 -3.43
CA ASP A 691 71.60 -31.77 -4.73
C ASP A 691 71.50 -30.79 -5.93
N VAL A 692 71.60 -29.47 -5.70
CA VAL A 692 71.72 -28.43 -6.74
C VAL A 692 73.01 -27.63 -6.58
#